data_AF-A0A3D5HCH1-F1
#
_entry.id   AF-A0A3D5HCH1-F1
#
_cell.length_a   1.000
_cell.length_b   1.000
_cell.length_c   1.000
_cell.angle_alpha   90.00
_cell.angle_beta   90.00
_cell.angle_gamma   90.00
#
_symmetry.space_group_name_H-M   'P 1'
#
loop_
_entity.id
_entity.type
_entity.pdbx_description
1 polymer ?
#
loop_
_entity_poly.entity_id
_entity_poly.type
_entity_poly.pdbx_seq_one_letter_code
_entity_poly.pdbx_strand_id
1 'polypeptide(L)'
;MPELDEAARQERRKKAGEYLKMADKMFRVGDFEGAARLVRLAMEADPHNPYAIAYEERVRYAMEKRDTGKASPETESLQPVQSPPVAPPQVAPRTEAAEKLQELKAQELKEQERKIAEEDRLHKEELDAQRKALEEQARHLAVAEAKQRSEDEQRRKQAEEAFRKAEEEVKKKLDEANRKLEEERQRHEEQTRRMLEEQAERKREEEVRRQQAETQLRESEDQIRTRIVEEAQNQLQQERERLTQELARRVEEEKRAIEEEMARRLTEEREKLEQVNRQAMAEAEAIRTAKEEDFRRVEADLARRLGEEREKQEQERKRLEEEFRARIENERSQLNQLRIAQEREEQARREAETAAREQIESELRARLEEDKRRLERAQQEHFEHERHRVQEEAQRKAEVEIQRRVEEERLRVEEMKRRKEEEELVNQHEVETQRRREEEETRKYEQAVREAIEEGRKLAQEKKIRAYVDRGKEMILQNKFEEALKEATKIFLLNPSHEKGRLLERLIYAARQEYLKREEETKQMQEGQQRKLEEIQHKLEEQALRDKEEEERRAIRAAKIEEYLRRSNDYFGEGAYDKAQSEIETIYAIDPGNTDAQALEVKILNTQQRKKEAQAVSEHRSLEGEAWKREEEQKARLMQEGRQLLKKES
;
A
#
# COMPACT_ATOMS: atom_id res chain seq x y z
N MET A 1 -4.68 7.26 6.06
CA MET A 1 -3.70 6.79 5.07
C MET A 1 -4.20 5.52 4.37
N PRO A 2 -5.09 5.62 3.36
CA PRO A 2 -5.49 4.50 2.51
C PRO A 2 -4.71 4.40 1.18
N GLU A 3 -3.80 5.33 0.86
CA GLU A 3 -3.10 5.38 -0.44
C GLU A 3 -2.03 4.28 -0.63
N LEU A 4 -1.48 3.72 0.47
CA LEU A 4 -0.49 2.64 0.39
C LEU A 4 -1.08 1.29 -0.10
N ASP A 5 -2.41 1.14 -0.11
CA ASP A 5 -3.09 -0.07 -0.56
C ASP A 5 -3.41 -0.04 -2.08
N GLU A 6 -3.27 1.11 -2.72
CA GLU A 6 -3.59 1.26 -4.15
C GLU A 6 -2.54 0.60 -5.05
N ALA A 7 -1.26 0.69 -4.68
CA ALA A 7 -0.16 0.02 -5.38
C ALA A 7 -0.30 -1.52 -5.29
N ALA A 8 -0.63 -2.04 -4.11
CA ALA A 8 -0.85 -3.48 -3.90
C ALA A 8 -2.08 -3.98 -4.68
N ARG A 9 -3.18 -3.21 -4.71
CA ARG A 9 -4.34 -3.51 -5.56
C ARG A 9 -4.01 -3.47 -7.03
N GLN A 10 -3.17 -2.52 -7.46
CA GLN A 10 -2.75 -2.43 -8.86
C GLN A 10 -1.87 -3.61 -9.27
N GLU A 11 -1.00 -4.10 -8.39
CA GLU A 11 -0.20 -5.31 -8.62
C GLU A 11 -1.06 -6.58 -8.69
N ARG A 12 -2.05 -6.70 -7.79
CA ARG A 12 -3.04 -7.79 -7.81
C ARG A 12 -3.85 -7.82 -9.11
N ARG A 13 -4.30 -6.65 -9.58
CA ARG A 13 -4.98 -6.49 -10.88
C ARG A 13 -4.10 -6.90 -12.06
N LYS A 14 -2.81 -6.55 -12.03
CA LYS A 14 -1.85 -6.97 -13.07
C LYS A 14 -1.69 -8.50 -13.09
N LYS A 15 -1.48 -9.13 -11.93
CA LYS A 15 -1.39 -10.59 -11.80
C LYS A 15 -2.67 -11.30 -12.27
N ALA A 16 -3.84 -10.82 -11.85
CA ALA A 16 -5.12 -11.34 -12.34
C ALA A 16 -5.25 -11.22 -13.87
N GLY A 17 -4.80 -10.10 -14.45
CA GLY A 17 -4.79 -9.90 -15.91
C GLY A 17 -3.88 -10.88 -16.67
N GLU A 18 -2.73 -11.26 -16.10
CA GLU A 18 -1.83 -12.25 -16.70
C GLU A 18 -2.46 -13.65 -16.72
N TYR A 19 -3.07 -14.06 -15.60
CA TYR A 19 -3.78 -15.35 -15.53
C TYR A 19 -4.93 -15.43 -16.54
N LEU A 20 -5.67 -14.34 -16.76
CA LEU A 20 -6.74 -14.31 -17.77
C LEU A 20 -6.22 -14.41 -19.22
N LYS A 21 -5.06 -13.83 -19.53
CA LYS A 21 -4.41 -14.00 -20.84
C LYS A 21 -3.98 -15.44 -21.07
N MET A 22 -3.42 -16.09 -20.05
CA MET A 22 -3.07 -17.51 -20.12
C MET A 22 -4.32 -18.39 -20.25
N ALA A 23 -5.40 -18.06 -19.53
CA ALA A 23 -6.68 -18.76 -19.63
C ALA A 23 -7.29 -18.66 -21.03
N ASP A 24 -7.25 -17.47 -21.68
CA ASP A 24 -7.68 -17.31 -23.08
C ASP A 24 -6.84 -18.17 -24.04
N LYS A 25 -5.52 -18.25 -23.81
CA LYS A 25 -4.65 -19.12 -24.60
C LYS A 25 -5.05 -20.59 -24.45
N MET A 26 -5.28 -21.08 -23.23
CA MET A 26 -5.73 -22.46 -22.98
C MET A 26 -7.12 -22.73 -23.55
N PHE A 27 -8.04 -21.76 -23.43
CA PHE A 27 -9.39 -21.84 -23.98
C PHE A 27 -9.38 -21.98 -25.52
N ARG A 28 -8.50 -21.25 -26.22
CA ARG A 28 -8.34 -21.36 -27.68
C ARG A 28 -7.75 -22.70 -28.13
N VAL A 29 -6.91 -23.31 -27.30
CA VAL A 29 -6.33 -24.64 -27.57
C VAL A 29 -7.32 -25.77 -27.26
N GLY A 30 -8.48 -25.45 -26.65
CA GLY A 30 -9.51 -26.43 -26.27
C GLY A 30 -9.25 -27.12 -24.92
N ASP A 31 -8.22 -26.69 -24.18
CA ASP A 31 -7.99 -27.12 -22.80
C ASP A 31 -8.82 -26.27 -21.83
N PHE A 32 -10.12 -26.58 -21.80
CA PHE A 32 -11.08 -25.86 -20.97
C PHE A 32 -10.82 -26.07 -19.47
N GLU A 33 -10.24 -27.20 -19.05
CA GLU A 33 -9.87 -27.46 -17.65
C GLU A 33 -8.66 -26.64 -17.21
N GLY A 34 -7.63 -26.54 -18.06
CA GLY A 34 -6.49 -25.65 -17.87
C GLY A 34 -6.93 -24.18 -17.79
N ALA A 35 -7.83 -23.76 -18.69
CA ALA A 35 -8.42 -22.43 -18.67
C ALA A 35 -9.20 -22.16 -17.36
N ALA A 36 -10.02 -23.12 -16.89
CA ALA A 36 -10.79 -22.98 -15.66
C ALA A 36 -9.91 -22.79 -14.41
N ARG A 37 -8.80 -23.52 -14.32
CA ARG A 37 -7.83 -23.37 -13.20
C ARG A 37 -7.19 -21.98 -13.18
N LEU A 38 -6.80 -21.46 -14.35
CA LEU A 38 -6.19 -20.13 -14.48
C LEU A 38 -7.19 -19.01 -14.18
N VAL A 39 -8.47 -19.17 -14.55
CA VAL A 39 -9.52 -18.20 -14.17
C VAL A 39 -9.73 -18.16 -12.65
N ARG A 40 -9.69 -19.31 -11.95
CA ARG A 40 -9.75 -19.31 -10.48
C ARG A 40 -8.56 -18.61 -9.83
N LEU A 41 -7.34 -18.84 -10.32
CA LEU A 41 -6.15 -18.11 -9.85
C LEU A 41 -6.25 -16.60 -10.10
N ALA A 42 -6.90 -16.18 -11.20
CA ALA A 42 -7.19 -14.77 -11.45
C ALA A 42 -8.19 -14.18 -10.44
N MET A 43 -9.20 -14.95 -10.03
CA MET A 43 -10.18 -14.55 -9.01
C MET A 43 -9.58 -14.57 -7.59
N GLU A 44 -8.63 -15.46 -7.29
CA GLU A 44 -7.89 -15.43 -6.02
C GLU A 44 -6.99 -14.19 -5.92
N ALA A 45 -6.38 -13.77 -7.03
CA ALA A 45 -5.57 -12.56 -7.10
C ALA A 45 -6.41 -11.26 -6.99
N ASP A 46 -7.56 -11.19 -7.66
CA ASP A 46 -8.52 -10.09 -7.54
C ASP A 46 -9.98 -10.61 -7.59
N PRO A 47 -10.61 -10.85 -6.43
CA PRO A 47 -11.97 -11.43 -6.35
C PRO A 47 -13.05 -10.60 -7.01
N HIS A 48 -12.81 -9.29 -7.17
CA HIS A 48 -13.77 -8.34 -7.74
C HIS A 48 -13.48 -8.04 -9.21
N ASN A 49 -12.59 -8.80 -9.87
CA ASN A 49 -12.29 -8.59 -11.27
C ASN A 49 -13.47 -9.05 -12.17
N PRO A 50 -14.20 -8.13 -12.82
CA PRO A 50 -15.38 -8.47 -13.62
C PRO A 50 -15.02 -9.34 -14.84
N TYR A 51 -13.78 -9.27 -15.33
CA TYR A 51 -13.33 -10.07 -16.46
C TYR A 51 -13.12 -11.54 -16.09
N ALA A 52 -12.69 -11.82 -14.86
CA ALA A 52 -12.48 -13.19 -14.40
C ALA A 52 -13.82 -13.93 -14.25
N ILE A 53 -14.81 -13.26 -13.66
CA ILE A 53 -16.18 -13.78 -13.51
C ILE A 53 -16.80 -14.08 -14.89
N ALA A 54 -16.69 -13.15 -15.85
CA ALA A 54 -17.21 -13.35 -17.20
C ALA A 54 -16.47 -14.48 -17.96
N TYR A 55 -15.16 -14.65 -17.72
CA TYR A 55 -14.39 -15.74 -18.31
C TYR A 55 -14.77 -17.10 -17.72
N GLU A 56 -15.07 -17.16 -16.42
CA GLU A 56 -15.50 -18.39 -15.76
C GLU A 56 -16.78 -18.94 -16.40
N GLU A 57 -17.78 -18.08 -16.63
CA GLU A 57 -19.03 -18.46 -17.31
C GLU A 57 -18.78 -18.96 -18.74
N ARG A 58 -17.85 -18.33 -19.46
CA ARG A 58 -17.51 -18.72 -20.84
C ARG A 58 -16.80 -20.07 -20.90
N VAL A 59 -15.88 -20.33 -19.97
CA VAL A 59 -15.18 -21.62 -19.85
C VAL A 59 -16.16 -22.72 -19.44
N ARG A 60 -17.03 -22.44 -18.46
CA ARG A 60 -18.07 -23.37 -17.99
C ARG A 60 -19.03 -23.76 -19.12
N TYR A 61 -19.52 -22.79 -19.89
CA TYR A 61 -20.37 -23.04 -21.05
C TYR A 61 -19.69 -23.87 -22.14
N ALA A 62 -18.38 -23.66 -22.38
CA ALA A 62 -17.63 -24.45 -23.36
C ALA A 62 -17.41 -25.90 -22.91
N MET A 63 -17.20 -26.13 -21.60
CA MET A 63 -17.16 -27.47 -21.02
C MET A 63 -18.51 -28.17 -21.18
N GLU A 64 -19.60 -27.50 -20.84
CA GLU A 64 -20.96 -28.03 -20.97
C GLU A 64 -21.32 -28.34 -22.44
N LYS A 65 -20.89 -27.50 -23.39
CA LYS A 65 -21.04 -27.77 -24.84
C LYS A 65 -20.20 -28.94 -25.34
N ARG A 66 -19.02 -29.16 -24.77
CA ARG A 66 -18.16 -30.29 -25.12
C ARG A 66 -18.77 -31.60 -24.64
N ASP A 67 -19.35 -31.60 -23.44
CA ASP A 67 -19.96 -32.78 -22.83
C ASP A 67 -21.31 -33.13 -23.50
N THR A 68 -22.08 -32.11 -23.91
CA THR A 68 -23.34 -32.30 -24.66
C THR A 68 -23.13 -32.57 -26.15
N GLY A 69 -22.04 -32.07 -26.76
CA GLY A 69 -21.67 -32.29 -28.16
C GLY A 69 -21.10 -33.68 -28.49
N LYS A 70 -20.86 -34.52 -27.48
CA LYS A 70 -20.44 -35.93 -27.65
C LYS A 70 -21.62 -36.92 -27.68
N ALA A 71 -22.85 -36.40 -27.66
CA ALA A 71 -24.06 -37.18 -27.86
C ALA A 71 -24.83 -36.64 -29.08
N SER A 72 -24.47 -37.13 -30.26
CA SER A 72 -25.40 -37.14 -31.40
C SER A 72 -25.11 -38.31 -32.35
N PRO A 73 -26.15 -38.76 -33.07
CA PRO A 73 -26.40 -40.16 -33.34
C PRO A 73 -26.00 -40.54 -34.77
N GLU A 74 -25.32 -41.68 -34.93
CA GLU A 74 -25.20 -42.35 -36.22
C GLU A 74 -26.29 -43.43 -36.31
N THR A 75 -27.34 -43.19 -37.10
CA THR A 75 -27.51 -43.63 -38.50
C THR A 75 -27.90 -45.10 -38.62
N GLU A 76 -29.21 -45.34 -38.53
CA GLU A 76 -29.86 -46.61 -38.89
C GLU A 76 -30.31 -46.52 -40.35
N SER A 77 -29.86 -47.45 -41.19
CA SER A 77 -30.27 -47.56 -42.60
C SER A 77 -30.50 -49.02 -43.01
N LEU A 78 -31.73 -49.28 -43.47
CA LEU A 78 -32.18 -50.26 -44.48
C LEU A 78 -32.15 -51.79 -44.18
N GLN A 79 -33.35 -52.34 -43.85
CA GLN A 79 -34.15 -53.44 -44.49
C GLN A 79 -33.47 -54.61 -45.27
N PRO A 80 -34.16 -55.72 -45.69
CA PRO A 80 -35.39 -56.46 -45.25
C PRO A 80 -35.21 -58.03 -45.20
N VAL A 81 -36.33 -58.80 -45.08
CA VAL A 81 -36.67 -60.07 -45.80
C VAL A 81 -37.10 -61.33 -44.95
N GLN A 82 -38.41 -61.67 -45.11
CA GLN A 82 -39.09 -63.00 -45.24
C GLN A 82 -39.28 -64.03 -44.08
N SER A 83 -40.56 -64.40 -43.93
CA SER A 83 -41.21 -65.60 -43.35
C SER A 83 -41.36 -66.74 -44.41
N PRO A 84 -42.05 -67.91 -44.20
CA PRO A 84 -42.37 -68.81 -43.05
C PRO A 84 -42.20 -70.32 -43.49
N PRO A 85 -43.03 -71.37 -43.21
CA PRO A 85 -43.99 -71.75 -42.12
C PRO A 85 -43.85 -73.24 -41.62
N VAL A 86 -44.78 -73.72 -40.77
CA VAL A 86 -45.54 -75.01 -40.87
C VAL A 86 -45.85 -75.66 -39.48
N ALA A 87 -47.16 -75.86 -39.20
CA ALA A 87 -47.79 -76.62 -38.09
C ALA A 87 -48.03 -78.10 -38.49
N PRO A 88 -48.79 -79.02 -37.80
CA PRO A 88 -49.49 -79.04 -36.50
C PRO A 88 -49.24 -80.39 -35.72
N PRO A 89 -50.08 -80.84 -34.74
CA PRO A 89 -50.93 -82.02 -35.06
C PRO A 89 -52.32 -82.07 -34.38
N GLN A 90 -53.21 -82.86 -34.99
CA GLN A 90 -54.60 -83.16 -34.60
C GLN A 90 -54.72 -84.46 -33.78
N VAL A 91 -55.84 -84.62 -33.05
CA VAL A 91 -56.26 -85.87 -32.39
C VAL A 91 -57.61 -86.36 -32.97
N ALA A 92 -57.66 -87.67 -33.21
CA ALA A 92 -58.67 -88.54 -33.85
C ALA A 92 -60.00 -88.71 -33.02
N PRO A 93 -60.93 -89.71 -33.19
CA PRO A 93 -60.92 -90.95 -34.02
C PRO A 93 -62.29 -91.54 -34.53
N ARG A 94 -62.19 -92.76 -35.12
CA ARG A 94 -63.18 -93.88 -35.29
C ARG A 94 -64.08 -93.83 -36.54
N THR A 95 -64.40 -94.92 -37.25
CA THR A 95 -64.69 -96.33 -36.89
C THR A 95 -64.33 -97.30 -38.04
N GLU A 96 -63.70 -98.45 -37.76
CA GLU A 96 -64.26 -99.83 -37.83
C GLU A 96 -64.71 -100.35 -39.20
N ALA A 97 -63.86 -101.16 -39.84
CA ALA A 97 -64.27 -102.36 -40.59
C ALA A 97 -63.03 -103.24 -40.89
N ALA A 98 -62.62 -103.99 -39.87
CA ALA A 98 -61.87 -105.24 -40.01
C ALA A 98 -62.68 -106.17 -40.95
N GLU A 99 -62.14 -107.07 -41.78
CA GLU A 99 -61.31 -108.20 -41.35
C GLU A 99 -60.85 -109.00 -42.60
N LYS A 100 -60.64 -108.33 -43.75
CA LYS A 100 -60.13 -108.96 -44.99
C LYS A 100 -58.81 -108.36 -45.51
N LEU A 101 -58.19 -107.51 -44.68
CA LEU A 101 -57.01 -106.71 -45.02
C LEU A 101 -55.72 -107.22 -44.33
N GLN A 102 -55.79 -108.29 -43.54
CA GLN A 102 -54.62 -108.77 -42.76
C GLN A 102 -53.66 -109.66 -43.55
N GLU A 103 -54.09 -110.31 -44.64
CA GLU A 103 -53.17 -111.09 -45.49
C GLU A 103 -52.45 -110.24 -46.55
N LEU A 104 -53.09 -109.21 -47.10
CA LEU A 104 -52.44 -108.25 -48.01
C LEU A 104 -51.50 -107.30 -47.24
N LYS A 105 -51.86 -106.89 -46.02
CA LYS A 105 -51.00 -106.04 -45.18
C LYS A 105 -49.69 -106.70 -44.78
N ALA A 106 -49.62 -108.04 -44.66
CA ALA A 106 -48.37 -108.70 -44.29
C ALA A 106 -47.33 -108.71 -45.43
N GLN A 107 -47.78 -108.69 -46.69
CA GLN A 107 -46.89 -108.55 -47.85
C GLN A 107 -46.55 -107.09 -48.12
N GLU A 108 -47.51 -106.17 -47.98
CA GLU A 108 -47.26 -104.73 -48.06
C GLU A 108 -46.35 -104.23 -46.94
N LEU A 109 -46.43 -104.77 -45.70
CA LEU A 109 -45.54 -104.36 -44.60
C LEU A 109 -44.08 -104.69 -44.90
N LYS A 110 -43.79 -105.88 -45.45
CA LYS A 110 -42.42 -106.27 -45.77
C LYS A 110 -41.83 -105.45 -46.93
N GLU A 111 -42.68 -105.01 -47.86
CA GLU A 111 -42.26 -104.12 -48.94
C GLU A 111 -42.11 -102.67 -48.45
N GLN A 112 -42.99 -102.21 -47.55
CA GLN A 112 -42.87 -100.91 -46.89
C GLN A 112 -41.65 -100.84 -45.98
N GLU A 113 -41.33 -101.89 -45.22
CA GLU A 113 -40.13 -101.95 -44.39
C GLU A 113 -38.85 -101.87 -45.23
N ARG A 114 -38.83 -102.46 -46.43
CA ARG A 114 -37.71 -102.30 -47.37
C ARG A 114 -37.62 -100.89 -47.94
N LYS A 115 -38.75 -100.27 -48.29
CA LYS A 115 -38.78 -98.89 -48.79
C LYS A 115 -38.38 -97.89 -47.71
N ILE A 116 -38.86 -98.06 -46.48
CA ILE A 116 -38.47 -97.24 -45.32
C ILE A 116 -36.98 -97.41 -45.02
N ALA A 117 -36.44 -98.63 -45.07
CA ALA A 117 -35.01 -98.84 -44.85
C ALA A 117 -34.13 -98.24 -45.97
N GLU A 118 -34.63 -98.17 -47.20
CA GLU A 118 -33.94 -97.53 -48.33
C GLU A 118 -34.05 -96.00 -48.27
N GLU A 119 -35.22 -95.47 -47.92
CA GLU A 119 -35.44 -94.03 -47.67
C GLU A 119 -34.64 -93.53 -46.48
N ASP A 120 -34.54 -94.30 -45.39
CA ASP A 120 -33.70 -93.96 -44.24
C ASP A 120 -32.21 -93.95 -44.61
N ARG A 121 -31.78 -94.80 -45.55
CA ARG A 121 -30.40 -94.81 -46.03
C ARG A 121 -30.11 -93.57 -46.88
N LEU A 122 -31.01 -93.23 -47.80
CA LEU A 122 -30.90 -92.03 -48.63
C LEU A 122 -30.99 -90.75 -47.80
N HIS A 123 -31.88 -90.70 -46.81
CA HIS A 123 -32.04 -89.55 -45.93
C HIS A 123 -30.82 -89.35 -45.03
N LYS A 124 -30.20 -90.45 -44.56
CA LYS A 124 -28.94 -90.39 -43.82
C LYS A 124 -27.79 -89.89 -44.69
N GLU A 125 -27.69 -90.35 -45.93
CA GLU A 125 -26.70 -89.87 -46.91
C GLU A 125 -26.91 -88.37 -47.23
N GLU A 126 -28.15 -87.90 -47.33
CA GLU A 126 -28.50 -86.50 -47.55
C GLU A 126 -28.17 -85.60 -46.35
N LEU A 127 -28.45 -86.06 -45.12
CA LEU A 127 -28.07 -85.35 -43.90
C LEU A 127 -26.55 -85.26 -43.71
N ASP A 128 -25.82 -86.32 -44.06
CA ASP A 128 -24.36 -86.31 -44.04
C ASP A 128 -23.77 -85.39 -45.14
N ALA A 129 -24.44 -85.28 -46.29
CA ALA A 129 -24.07 -84.31 -47.33
C ALA A 129 -24.35 -82.85 -46.91
N GLN A 130 -25.51 -82.58 -46.29
CA GLN A 130 -25.85 -81.26 -45.75
C GLN A 130 -24.90 -80.83 -44.62
N ARG A 131 -24.52 -81.77 -43.74
CA ARG A 131 -23.53 -81.50 -42.68
C ARG A 131 -22.17 -81.12 -43.26
N LYS A 132 -21.70 -81.81 -44.29
CA LYS A 132 -20.44 -81.48 -44.97
C LYS A 132 -20.50 -80.11 -45.65
N ALA A 133 -21.61 -79.77 -46.30
CA ALA A 133 -21.78 -78.47 -46.93
C ALA A 133 -21.79 -77.31 -45.91
N LEU A 134 -22.43 -77.49 -44.76
CA LEU A 134 -22.42 -76.52 -43.67
C LEU A 134 -21.03 -76.40 -43.03
N GLU A 135 -20.30 -77.51 -42.87
CA GLU A 135 -18.94 -77.48 -42.35
C GLU A 135 -17.97 -76.75 -43.29
N GLU A 136 -18.11 -76.92 -44.61
CA GLU A 136 -17.32 -76.18 -45.60
C GLU A 136 -17.65 -74.68 -45.62
N GLN A 137 -18.92 -74.30 -45.50
CA GLN A 137 -19.31 -72.89 -45.36
C GLN A 137 -18.76 -72.26 -44.08
N ALA A 138 -18.79 -72.99 -42.96
CA ALA A 138 -18.21 -72.53 -41.70
C ALA A 138 -16.68 -72.33 -41.80
N ARG A 139 -15.97 -73.21 -42.51
CA ARG A 139 -14.53 -73.06 -42.77
C ARG A 139 -14.22 -71.84 -43.65
N HIS A 140 -15.03 -71.57 -44.67
CA HIS A 140 -14.86 -70.39 -45.51
C HIS A 140 -15.09 -69.08 -44.74
N LEU A 141 -16.11 -69.03 -43.87
CA LEU A 141 -16.38 -67.86 -43.03
C LEU A 141 -15.26 -67.63 -42.01
N ALA A 142 -14.74 -68.69 -41.38
CA ALA A 142 -13.63 -68.58 -40.43
C ALA A 142 -12.35 -68.06 -41.10
N VAL A 143 -12.05 -68.48 -42.34
CA VAL A 143 -10.90 -67.98 -43.10
C VAL A 143 -11.10 -66.51 -43.52
N ALA A 144 -12.30 -66.12 -43.92
CA ALA A 144 -12.61 -64.74 -44.27
C ALA A 144 -12.51 -63.79 -43.05
N GLU A 145 -13.02 -64.22 -41.90
CA GLU A 145 -12.95 -63.45 -40.65
C GLU A 145 -11.50 -63.33 -40.14
N ALA A 146 -10.71 -64.41 -40.23
CA ALA A 146 -9.29 -64.37 -39.88
C ALA A 146 -8.51 -63.40 -40.78
N LYS A 147 -8.85 -63.33 -42.08
CA LYS A 147 -8.23 -62.38 -43.01
C LYS A 147 -8.59 -60.94 -42.68
N GLN A 148 -9.86 -60.64 -42.40
CA GLN A 148 -10.29 -59.30 -41.98
C GLN A 148 -9.59 -58.84 -40.70
N ARG A 149 -9.50 -59.70 -39.68
CA ARG A 149 -8.80 -59.36 -38.43
C ARG A 149 -7.32 -59.03 -38.66
N SER A 150 -6.65 -59.73 -39.58
CA SER A 150 -5.26 -59.45 -39.92
C SER A 150 -5.07 -58.13 -40.67
N GLU A 151 -6.02 -57.75 -41.52
CA GLU A 151 -6.00 -56.49 -42.27
C GLU A 151 -6.30 -55.29 -41.36
N ASP A 152 -7.27 -55.43 -40.44
CA ASP A 152 -7.61 -54.40 -39.46
C ASP A 152 -6.48 -54.16 -38.45
N GLU A 153 -5.78 -55.21 -38.03
CA GLU A 153 -4.63 -55.08 -37.13
C GLU A 153 -3.45 -54.36 -37.82
N GLN A 154 -3.24 -54.60 -39.13
CA GLN A 154 -2.23 -53.87 -39.91
C GLN A 154 -2.60 -52.39 -40.10
N ARG A 155 -3.88 -52.09 -40.37
CA ARG A 155 -4.37 -50.70 -40.46
C ARG A 155 -4.23 -49.97 -39.13
N ARG A 156 -4.53 -50.65 -38.02
CA ARG A 156 -4.37 -50.08 -36.68
C ARG A 156 -2.92 -49.75 -36.35
N LYS A 157 -1.97 -50.64 -36.67
CA LYS A 157 -0.54 -50.39 -36.47
C LYS A 157 -0.03 -49.22 -37.33
N GLN A 158 -0.46 -49.13 -38.59
CA GLN A 158 -0.12 -48.00 -39.45
C GLN A 158 -0.72 -46.67 -38.95
N ALA A 159 -1.95 -46.70 -38.44
CA ALA A 159 -2.60 -45.52 -37.86
C ALA A 159 -1.92 -45.07 -36.54
N GLU A 160 -1.55 -46.00 -35.66
CA GLU A 160 -0.85 -45.70 -34.41
C GLU A 160 0.57 -45.13 -34.68
N GLU A 161 1.31 -45.64 -35.66
CA GLU A 161 2.60 -45.07 -36.05
C GLU A 161 2.48 -43.68 -36.71
N ALA A 162 1.45 -43.46 -37.53
CA ALA A 162 1.18 -42.14 -38.10
C ALA A 162 0.79 -41.12 -37.02
N PHE A 163 -0.01 -41.54 -36.04
CA PHE A 163 -0.40 -40.70 -34.92
C PHE A 163 0.80 -40.33 -34.04
N ARG A 164 1.68 -41.29 -33.73
CA ARG A 164 2.89 -41.04 -32.94
C ARG A 164 3.86 -40.06 -33.61
N LYS A 165 4.02 -40.15 -34.94
CA LYS A 165 4.83 -39.19 -35.70
C LYS A 165 4.22 -37.79 -35.71
N ALA A 166 2.89 -37.69 -35.84
CA ALA A 166 2.20 -36.40 -35.78
C ALA A 166 2.29 -35.78 -34.38
N GLU A 167 2.17 -36.57 -33.32
CA GLU A 167 2.30 -36.12 -31.94
C GLU A 167 3.72 -35.61 -31.63
N GLU A 168 4.77 -36.30 -32.10
CA GLU A 168 6.15 -35.85 -31.94
C GLU A 168 6.46 -34.57 -32.72
N GLU A 169 5.88 -34.37 -33.91
CA GLU A 169 6.01 -33.10 -34.65
C GLU A 169 5.26 -31.95 -33.96
N VAL A 170 4.06 -32.19 -33.44
CA VAL A 170 3.29 -31.19 -32.69
C VAL A 170 4.05 -30.81 -31.41
N LYS A 171 4.63 -31.79 -30.72
CA LYS A 171 5.44 -31.55 -29.52
C LYS A 171 6.68 -30.72 -29.82
N LYS A 172 7.42 -31.02 -30.90
CA LYS A 172 8.57 -30.20 -31.33
C LYS A 172 8.17 -28.76 -31.68
N LYS A 173 7.05 -28.57 -32.39
CA LYS A 173 6.54 -27.22 -32.72
C LYS A 173 6.07 -26.46 -31.47
N LEU A 174 5.50 -27.17 -30.50
CA LEU A 174 5.08 -26.59 -29.22
C LEU A 174 6.29 -26.15 -28.38
N ASP A 175 7.33 -26.98 -28.31
CA ASP A 175 8.57 -26.67 -27.58
C ASP A 175 9.32 -25.49 -28.23
N GLU A 176 9.36 -25.43 -29.57
CA GLU A 176 9.95 -24.29 -30.29
C GLU A 176 9.14 -23.00 -30.11
N ALA A 177 7.80 -23.10 -30.10
CA ALA A 177 6.93 -21.95 -29.82
C ALA A 177 7.05 -21.45 -28.38
N ASN A 178 7.19 -22.36 -27.40
CA ASN A 178 7.41 -22.00 -26.01
C ASN A 178 8.78 -21.35 -25.80
N ARG A 179 9.83 -21.86 -26.46
CA ARG A 179 11.16 -21.24 -26.43
C ARG A 179 11.16 -19.82 -26.99
N LYS A 180 10.47 -19.57 -28.11
CA LYS A 180 10.33 -18.21 -28.69
C LYS A 180 9.53 -17.28 -27.77
N LEU A 181 8.46 -17.78 -27.14
CA LEU A 181 7.67 -17.01 -26.19
C LEU A 181 8.48 -16.63 -24.94
N GLU A 182 9.35 -17.53 -24.47
CA GLU A 182 10.21 -17.29 -23.32
C GLU A 182 11.34 -16.29 -23.64
N GLU A 183 11.93 -16.37 -24.84
CA GLU A 183 12.89 -15.37 -25.32
C GLU A 183 12.25 -13.97 -25.48
N GLU A 184 11.00 -13.88 -25.96
CA GLU A 184 10.26 -12.60 -26.00
C GLU A 184 9.90 -12.08 -24.61
N ARG A 185 9.53 -12.97 -23.69
CA ARG A 185 9.28 -12.62 -22.29
C ARG A 185 10.53 -12.06 -21.62
N GLN A 186 11.68 -12.68 -21.82
CA GLN A 186 12.96 -12.19 -21.30
C GLN A 186 13.33 -10.82 -21.88
N ARG A 187 13.13 -10.61 -23.18
CA ARG A 187 13.36 -9.29 -23.80
C ARG A 187 12.44 -8.21 -23.24
N HIS A 188 11.16 -8.52 -23.04
CA HIS A 188 10.20 -7.57 -22.46
C HIS A 188 10.53 -7.29 -20.98
N GLU A 189 10.86 -8.31 -20.20
CA GLU A 189 11.27 -8.19 -18.81
C GLU A 189 12.55 -7.35 -18.68
N GLU A 190 13.54 -7.59 -19.55
CA GLU A 190 14.78 -6.81 -19.62
C GLU A 190 14.51 -5.35 -20.04
N GLN A 191 13.62 -5.10 -20.99
CA GLN A 191 13.20 -3.73 -21.36
C GLN A 191 12.50 -3.02 -20.21
N THR A 192 11.61 -3.70 -19.48
CA THR A 192 10.94 -3.12 -18.32
C THR A 192 11.92 -2.84 -17.18
N ARG A 193 12.90 -3.73 -16.98
CA ARG A 193 13.96 -3.54 -15.99
C ARG A 193 14.84 -2.34 -16.34
N ARG A 194 15.27 -2.21 -17.60
CA ARG A 194 16.04 -1.05 -18.09
C ARG A 194 15.27 0.26 -17.94
N MET A 195 13.97 0.28 -18.24
CA MET A 195 13.12 1.47 -18.05
C MET A 195 12.99 1.87 -16.58
N LEU A 196 12.84 0.90 -15.67
CA LEU A 196 12.76 1.16 -14.23
C LEU A 196 14.10 1.61 -13.66
N GLU A 197 15.20 1.02 -14.13
CA GLU A 197 16.56 1.38 -13.75
C GLU A 197 16.90 2.80 -14.24
N GLU A 198 16.57 3.14 -15.49
CA GLU A 198 16.74 4.48 -16.05
C GLU A 198 15.86 5.52 -15.30
N GLN A 199 14.63 5.18 -14.91
CA GLN A 199 13.81 6.05 -14.07
C GLN A 199 14.39 6.23 -12.66
N ALA A 200 14.99 5.19 -12.09
CA ALA A 200 15.65 5.27 -10.79
C ALA A 200 16.94 6.11 -10.87
N GLU A 201 17.72 5.97 -11.93
CA GLU A 201 18.91 6.80 -12.18
C GLU A 201 18.52 8.27 -12.41
N ARG A 202 17.51 8.56 -13.23
CA ARG A 202 17.01 9.94 -13.40
C ARG A 202 16.55 10.57 -12.09
N LYS A 203 15.91 9.81 -11.19
CA LYS A 203 15.54 10.30 -9.86
C LYS A 203 16.75 10.58 -8.98
N ARG A 204 17.77 9.71 -9.01
CA ARG A 204 19.03 9.94 -8.28
C ARG A 204 19.80 11.14 -8.84
N GLU A 205 19.84 11.30 -10.16
CA GLU A 205 20.46 12.47 -10.81
C GLU A 205 19.70 13.77 -10.50
N GLU A 206 18.37 13.75 -10.51
CA GLU A 206 17.56 14.92 -10.11
C GLU A 206 17.75 15.26 -8.64
N GLU A 207 17.87 14.27 -7.76
CA GLU A 207 18.13 14.46 -6.34
C GLU A 207 19.53 15.03 -6.08
N VAL A 208 20.55 14.52 -6.77
CA VAL A 208 21.92 15.10 -6.74
C VAL A 208 21.90 16.53 -7.27
N ARG A 209 21.15 16.81 -8.34
CA ARG A 209 21.02 18.17 -8.90
C ARG A 209 20.28 19.11 -7.94
N ARG A 210 19.27 18.62 -7.20
CA ARG A 210 18.60 19.37 -6.14
C ARG A 210 19.54 19.66 -4.98
N GLN A 211 20.33 18.67 -4.53
CA GLN A 211 21.32 18.88 -3.48
C GLN A 211 22.39 19.90 -3.91
N GLN A 212 22.86 19.85 -5.16
CA GLN A 212 23.79 20.84 -5.70
C GLN A 212 23.18 22.25 -5.81
N ALA A 213 21.90 22.35 -6.21
CA ALA A 213 21.19 23.62 -6.23
C ALA A 213 20.95 24.17 -4.82
N GLU A 214 20.67 23.31 -3.85
CA GLU A 214 20.51 23.67 -2.44
C GLU A 214 21.84 24.13 -1.82
N THR A 215 22.96 23.46 -2.12
CA THR A 215 24.28 23.92 -1.68
C THR A 215 24.64 25.26 -2.29
N GLN A 216 24.36 25.48 -3.59
CA GLN A 216 24.57 26.79 -4.23
C GLN A 216 23.67 27.87 -3.63
N LEU A 217 22.42 27.54 -3.29
CA LEU A 217 21.53 28.48 -2.62
C LEU A 217 22.05 28.83 -1.23
N ARG A 218 22.48 27.84 -0.42
CA ARG A 218 23.09 28.07 0.89
C ARG A 218 24.37 28.89 0.80
N GLU A 219 25.25 28.59 -0.15
CA GLU A 219 26.48 29.38 -0.38
C GLU A 219 26.15 30.82 -0.80
N SER A 220 25.15 31.05 -1.66
CA SER A 220 24.74 32.41 -2.04
C SER A 220 24.05 33.16 -0.89
N GLU A 221 23.26 32.46 -0.07
CA GLU A 221 22.62 33.02 1.12
C GLU A 221 23.66 33.39 2.18
N ASP A 222 24.65 32.53 2.43
CA ASP A 222 25.76 32.80 3.33
C ASP A 222 26.61 33.97 2.81
N GLN A 223 26.86 34.06 1.49
CA GLN A 223 27.54 35.22 0.89
C GLN A 223 26.75 36.53 1.09
N ILE A 224 25.43 36.50 0.94
CA ILE A 224 24.57 37.66 1.20
C ILE A 224 24.60 38.03 2.68
N ARG A 225 24.54 37.04 3.59
CA ARG A 225 24.65 37.26 5.04
C ARG A 225 25.98 37.88 5.41
N THR A 226 27.10 37.40 4.87
CA THR A 226 28.42 38.03 5.08
C THR A 226 28.47 39.45 4.53
N ARG A 227 27.91 39.72 3.35
CA ARG A 227 27.87 41.10 2.80
C ARG A 227 27.03 42.03 3.67
N ILE A 228 25.89 41.58 4.19
CA ILE A 228 25.05 42.38 5.08
C ILE A 228 25.79 42.66 6.40
N VAL A 229 26.48 41.66 6.96
CA VAL A 229 27.28 41.83 8.19
C VAL A 229 28.47 42.76 7.95
N GLU A 230 29.19 42.61 6.84
CA GLU A 230 30.30 43.50 6.46
C GLU A 230 29.81 44.92 6.15
N GLU A 231 28.70 45.11 5.45
CA GLU A 231 28.10 46.42 5.22
C GLU A 231 27.63 47.06 6.53
N ALA A 232 27.01 46.31 7.43
CA ALA A 232 26.62 46.79 8.75
C ALA A 232 27.84 47.17 9.61
N GLN A 233 28.92 46.38 9.59
CA GLN A 233 30.17 46.69 10.28
C GLN A 233 30.86 47.91 9.69
N ASN A 234 30.89 48.04 8.35
CA ASN A 234 31.44 49.21 7.67
C ASN A 234 30.62 50.47 7.96
N GLN A 235 29.29 50.38 8.03
CA GLN A 235 28.44 51.50 8.43
C GLN A 235 28.69 51.88 9.90
N LEU A 236 28.77 50.90 10.80
CA LEU A 236 29.08 51.13 12.21
C LEU A 236 30.48 51.74 12.40
N GLN A 237 31.45 51.31 11.59
CA GLN A 237 32.80 51.83 11.59
C GLN A 237 32.86 53.25 11.01
N GLN A 238 32.13 53.54 9.93
CA GLN A 238 32.00 54.88 9.38
C GLN A 238 31.29 55.83 10.35
N GLU A 239 30.27 55.38 11.09
CA GLU A 239 29.62 56.17 12.14
C GLU A 239 30.56 56.40 13.32
N ARG A 240 31.32 55.38 13.74
CA ARG A 240 32.38 55.55 14.74
C ARG A 240 33.43 56.54 14.28
N GLU A 241 33.90 56.45 13.04
CA GLU A 241 34.87 57.37 12.47
C GLU A 241 34.31 58.79 12.39
N ARG A 242 33.06 58.97 11.94
CA ARG A 242 32.37 60.27 11.95
C ARG A 242 32.23 60.84 13.35
N LEU A 243 31.80 60.03 14.32
CA LEU A 243 31.68 60.45 15.71
C LEU A 243 33.05 60.79 16.32
N THR A 244 34.09 60.01 16.01
CA THR A 244 35.46 60.33 16.46
C THR A 244 36.01 61.58 15.78
N GLN A 245 35.71 61.84 14.51
CA GLN A 245 36.08 63.07 13.81
C GLN A 245 35.30 64.28 14.33
N GLU A 246 34.02 64.11 14.66
CA GLU A 246 33.19 65.17 15.23
C GLU A 246 33.62 65.48 16.67
N LEU A 247 33.91 64.45 17.47
CA LEU A 247 34.50 64.61 18.81
C LEU A 247 35.90 65.23 18.71
N ALA A 248 36.73 64.81 17.77
CA ALA A 248 38.05 65.40 17.55
C ALA A 248 37.95 66.87 17.13
N ARG A 249 36.99 67.23 16.27
CA ARG A 249 36.71 68.63 15.91
C ARG A 249 36.22 69.44 17.10
N ARG A 250 35.29 68.92 17.90
CA ARG A 250 34.82 69.60 19.13
C ARG A 250 35.95 69.77 20.14
N VAL A 251 36.81 68.76 20.28
CA VAL A 251 38.00 68.84 21.12
C VAL A 251 39.06 69.79 20.55
N GLU A 252 39.23 69.89 19.22
CA GLU A 252 40.12 70.88 18.59
C GLU A 252 39.57 72.31 18.69
N GLU A 253 38.25 72.49 18.61
CA GLU A 253 37.57 73.78 18.80
C GLU A 253 37.62 74.21 20.26
N GLU A 254 37.39 73.29 21.20
CA GLU A 254 37.60 73.52 22.63
C GLU A 254 39.07 73.75 22.96
N LYS A 255 40.00 73.00 22.35
CA LYS A 255 41.44 73.24 22.50
C LYS A 255 41.86 74.59 21.93
N ARG A 256 41.30 75.03 20.79
CA ARG A 256 41.55 76.39 20.26
C ARG A 256 40.95 77.47 21.16
N ALA A 257 39.76 77.26 21.72
CA ALA A 257 39.15 78.20 22.67
C ALA A 257 39.96 78.28 23.97
N ILE A 258 40.43 77.14 24.47
CA ILE A 258 41.27 77.04 25.67
C ILE A 258 42.69 77.54 25.37
N GLU A 259 43.27 77.30 24.19
CA GLU A 259 44.58 77.83 23.78
C GLU A 259 44.53 79.35 23.56
N GLU A 260 43.45 79.93 23.05
CA GLU A 260 43.28 81.38 22.98
C GLU A 260 43.06 82.01 24.37
N GLU A 261 42.39 81.32 25.30
CA GLU A 261 42.24 81.76 26.69
C GLU A 261 43.55 81.59 27.50
N MET A 262 44.27 80.50 27.27
CA MET A 262 45.54 80.17 27.90
C MET A 262 46.69 80.99 27.31
N ALA A 263 46.68 81.33 26.01
CA ALA A 263 47.69 82.22 25.40
C ALA A 263 47.60 83.65 25.95
N ARG A 264 46.41 84.12 26.35
CA ARG A 264 46.24 85.39 27.07
C ARG A 264 46.76 85.34 28.51
N ARG A 265 46.73 84.18 29.17
CA ARG A 265 47.25 84.00 30.54
C ARG A 265 48.75 83.61 30.58
N LEU A 266 49.24 82.90 29.57
CA LEU A 266 50.63 82.43 29.45
C LEU A 266 51.62 83.53 29.04
N THR A 267 51.19 84.61 28.39
CA THR A 267 52.07 85.76 28.14
C THR A 267 52.41 86.54 29.41
N GLU A 268 51.63 86.38 30.48
CA GLU A 268 51.83 87.09 31.76
C GLU A 268 52.52 86.22 32.83
N GLU A 269 52.40 84.89 32.76
CA GLU A 269 53.07 83.96 33.71
C GLU A 269 54.40 83.36 33.22
N ARG A 270 54.68 83.35 31.90
CA ARG A 270 55.92 82.73 31.36
C ARG A 270 57.21 83.41 31.79
N GLU A 271 57.20 84.72 32.06
CA GLU A 271 58.43 85.42 32.46
C GLU A 271 58.84 85.16 33.92
N LYS A 272 57.94 84.63 34.76
CA LYS A 272 58.22 84.41 36.20
C LYS A 272 58.42 82.95 36.59
N LEU A 273 57.92 81.99 35.82
CA LEU A 273 58.03 80.55 36.13
C LEU A 273 59.21 79.83 35.48
N GLU A 274 59.84 80.41 34.45
CA GLU A 274 60.90 79.73 33.69
C GLU A 274 62.21 79.50 34.48
N GLN A 275 62.39 80.23 35.60
CA GLN A 275 63.56 80.09 36.47
C GLN A 275 63.38 79.04 37.59
N VAL A 276 62.14 78.73 37.99
CA VAL A 276 61.84 77.75 39.06
C VAL A 276 61.56 76.35 38.48
N ASN A 277 61.02 76.29 37.25
CA ASN A 277 60.51 75.04 36.67
C ASN A 277 61.61 74.08 36.17
N ARG A 278 62.85 74.54 35.97
CA ARG A 278 63.95 73.67 35.54
C ARG A 278 64.49 72.77 36.65
N GLN A 279 64.26 73.09 37.92
CA GLN A 279 64.67 72.26 39.05
C GLN A 279 63.54 71.32 39.51
N ALA A 280 62.27 71.73 39.42
CA ALA A 280 61.12 70.91 39.79
C ALA A 280 60.79 69.78 38.79
N MET A 281 61.04 69.99 37.48
CA MET A 281 60.73 68.99 36.45
C MET A 281 61.62 67.75 36.55
N ALA A 282 62.87 67.88 37.00
CA ALA A 282 63.79 66.75 37.15
C ALA A 282 63.43 65.84 38.35
N GLU A 283 62.94 66.39 39.46
CA GLU A 283 62.46 65.59 40.61
C GLU A 283 61.08 64.97 40.35
N ALA A 284 60.21 65.65 39.60
CA ALA A 284 58.90 65.12 39.21
C ALA A 284 58.98 63.96 38.20
N GLU A 285 59.96 63.98 37.29
CA GLU A 285 60.21 62.87 36.35
C GLU A 285 60.72 61.60 37.05
N ALA A 286 61.56 61.75 38.08
CA ALA A 286 62.04 60.63 38.88
C ALA A 286 60.92 59.99 39.74
N ILE A 287 59.99 60.80 40.26
CA ILE A 287 58.83 60.29 41.02
C ILE A 287 57.77 59.69 40.09
N ARG A 288 57.60 60.20 38.86
CA ARG A 288 56.69 59.62 37.85
C ARG A 288 57.16 58.27 37.36
N THR A 289 58.44 58.13 37.02
CA THR A 289 59.00 56.86 36.53
C THR A 289 58.93 55.75 37.59
N ALA A 290 59.19 56.06 38.87
CA ALA A 290 59.02 55.10 39.96
C ALA A 290 57.54 54.70 40.19
N LYS A 291 56.60 55.66 40.11
CA LYS A 291 55.16 55.36 40.26
C LYS A 291 54.58 54.61 39.05
N GLU A 292 55.08 54.86 37.85
CA GLU A 292 54.67 54.15 36.63
C GLU A 292 55.15 52.69 36.64
N GLU A 293 56.32 52.40 37.21
CA GLU A 293 56.78 51.02 37.39
C GLU A 293 55.94 50.24 38.42
N ASP A 294 55.55 50.88 39.53
CA ASP A 294 54.65 50.28 40.52
C ASP A 294 53.23 50.10 39.94
N PHE A 295 52.73 51.05 39.16
CA PHE A 295 51.44 50.94 38.48
C PHE A 295 51.45 49.81 37.43
N ARG A 296 52.53 49.67 36.66
CA ARG A 296 52.70 48.55 35.71
C ARG A 296 52.75 47.19 36.40
N ARG A 297 53.34 47.10 37.61
CA ARG A 297 53.34 45.85 38.38
C ARG A 297 51.93 45.50 38.87
N VAL A 298 51.18 46.49 39.35
CA VAL A 298 49.80 46.30 39.79
C VAL A 298 48.88 45.97 38.60
N GLU A 299 49.03 46.63 37.46
CA GLU A 299 48.29 46.31 36.23
C GLU A 299 48.63 44.92 35.70
N ALA A 300 49.90 44.51 35.72
CA ALA A 300 50.30 43.17 35.32
C ALA A 300 49.70 42.08 36.23
N ASP A 301 49.65 42.32 37.54
CA ASP A 301 49.03 41.40 38.50
C ASP A 301 47.49 41.37 38.38
N LEU A 302 46.86 42.51 38.10
CA LEU A 302 45.41 42.59 37.81
C LEU A 302 45.06 41.88 36.50
N ALA A 303 45.87 42.07 35.45
CA ALA A 303 45.71 41.38 34.18
C ALA A 303 45.89 39.86 34.33
N ARG A 304 46.85 39.42 35.17
CA ARG A 304 47.04 38.00 35.47
C ARG A 304 45.84 37.41 36.22
N ARG A 305 45.30 38.10 37.22
CA ARG A 305 44.08 37.68 37.96
C ARG A 305 42.83 37.63 37.07
N LEU A 306 42.65 38.63 36.20
CA LEU A 306 41.56 38.65 35.22
C LEU A 306 41.70 37.53 34.18
N GLY A 307 42.93 37.18 33.79
CA GLY A 307 43.21 36.03 32.94
C GLY A 307 42.83 34.70 33.60
N GLU A 308 43.25 34.49 34.84
CA GLU A 308 42.92 33.29 35.62
C GLU A 308 41.40 33.16 35.88
N GLU A 309 40.70 34.27 36.09
CA GLU A 309 39.24 34.28 36.28
C GLU A 309 38.50 33.96 34.97
N ARG A 310 38.96 34.49 33.83
CA ARG A 310 38.43 34.14 32.51
C ARG A 310 38.67 32.67 32.16
N GLU A 311 39.84 32.12 32.46
CA GLU A 311 40.12 30.70 32.26
C GLU A 311 39.21 29.81 33.12
N LYS A 312 38.94 30.19 34.38
CA LYS A 312 37.98 29.49 35.24
C LYS A 312 36.56 29.54 34.67
N GLN A 313 36.10 30.71 34.23
CA GLN A 313 34.80 30.87 33.60
C GLN A 313 34.69 30.08 32.28
N GLU A 314 35.76 30.00 31.50
CA GLU A 314 35.78 29.21 30.27
C GLU A 314 35.75 27.70 30.58
N GLN A 315 36.43 27.25 31.63
CA GLN A 315 36.37 25.86 32.10
C GLN A 315 34.98 25.51 32.65
N GLU A 316 34.32 26.41 33.38
CA GLU A 316 32.95 26.21 33.84
C GLU A 316 31.95 26.20 32.67
N ARG A 317 32.12 27.09 31.69
CA ARG A 317 31.32 27.06 30.46
C ARG A 317 31.50 25.75 29.70
N LYS A 318 32.73 25.25 29.55
CA LYS A 318 33.00 23.95 28.90
C LYS A 318 32.36 22.80 29.66
N ARG A 319 32.42 22.78 31.00
CA ARG A 319 31.71 21.77 31.81
C ARG A 319 30.20 21.81 31.61
N LEU A 320 29.60 23.01 31.65
CA LEU A 320 28.16 23.17 31.42
C LEU A 320 27.75 22.79 29.99
N GLU A 321 28.56 23.13 28.99
CA GLU A 321 28.32 22.71 27.60
C GLU A 321 28.43 21.18 27.43
N GLU A 322 29.38 20.53 28.09
CA GLU A 322 29.51 19.07 28.11
C GLU A 322 28.34 18.39 28.81
N GLU A 323 27.91 18.91 29.98
CA GLU A 323 26.71 18.43 30.68
C GLU A 323 25.45 18.59 29.83
N PHE A 324 25.31 19.72 29.14
CA PHE A 324 24.18 19.97 28.25
C PHE A 324 24.19 19.05 27.03
N ARG A 325 25.36 18.80 26.43
CA ARG A 325 25.52 17.82 25.35
C ARG A 325 25.19 16.41 25.81
N ALA A 326 25.67 16.00 26.99
CA ALA A 326 25.35 14.70 27.57
C ALA A 326 23.86 14.53 27.87
N ARG A 327 23.18 15.61 28.31
CA ARG A 327 21.72 15.59 28.52
C ARG A 327 20.94 15.43 27.22
N ILE A 328 21.32 16.16 26.17
CA ILE A 328 20.72 16.01 24.83
C ILE A 328 20.95 14.61 24.26
N GLU A 329 22.16 14.06 24.44
CA GLU A 329 22.48 12.72 23.95
C GLU A 329 21.69 11.63 24.69
N ASN A 330 21.51 11.79 26.00
CA ASN A 330 20.63 10.93 26.79
C ASN A 330 19.17 11.03 26.34
N GLU A 331 18.62 12.23 26.13
CA GLU A 331 17.25 12.41 25.62
C GLU A 331 17.08 11.82 24.21
N ARG A 332 18.06 12.00 23.32
CA ARG A 332 18.08 11.36 22.00
C ARG A 332 18.12 9.84 22.10
N SER A 333 18.89 9.28 23.04
CA SER A 333 18.94 7.84 23.26
C SER A 333 17.60 7.28 23.77
N GLN A 334 16.92 8.01 24.66
CA GLN A 334 15.59 7.63 25.17
C GLN A 334 14.53 7.69 24.08
N LEU A 335 14.53 8.75 23.25
CA LEU A 335 13.63 8.85 22.11
C LEU A 335 13.87 7.74 21.09
N ASN A 336 15.14 7.39 20.83
CA ASN A 336 15.47 6.31 19.92
C ASN A 336 15.03 4.94 20.49
N GLN A 337 15.18 4.71 21.80
CA GLN A 337 14.67 3.50 22.46
C GLN A 337 13.14 3.41 22.40
N LEU A 338 12.42 4.51 22.60
CA LEU A 338 10.96 4.57 22.46
C LEU A 338 10.53 4.27 21.03
N ARG A 339 11.25 4.81 20.04
CA ARG A 339 10.98 4.53 18.62
C ARG A 339 11.19 3.06 18.29
N ILE A 340 12.29 2.46 18.75
CA ILE A 340 12.56 1.02 18.56
C ILE A 340 11.49 0.17 19.28
N ALA A 341 11.02 0.59 20.46
CA ALA A 341 9.95 -0.09 21.18
C ALA A 341 8.61 -0.02 20.42
N GLN A 342 8.26 1.14 19.86
CA GLN A 342 7.07 1.33 19.02
C GLN A 342 7.14 0.49 17.74
N GLU A 343 8.30 0.44 17.08
CA GLU A 343 8.49 -0.37 15.87
C GLU A 343 8.33 -1.87 16.18
N ARG A 344 8.82 -2.34 17.34
CA ARG A 344 8.61 -3.73 17.80
C ARG A 344 7.15 -4.02 18.15
N GLU A 345 6.47 -3.08 18.79
CA GLU A 345 5.03 -3.22 19.11
C GLU A 345 4.18 -3.26 17.83
N GLU A 346 4.48 -2.40 16.85
CA GLU A 346 3.82 -2.44 15.54
C GLU A 346 4.09 -3.74 14.80
N GLN A 347 5.33 -4.24 14.82
CA GLN A 347 5.67 -5.54 14.22
C GLN A 347 4.89 -6.68 14.89
N ALA A 348 4.86 -6.72 16.23
CA ALA A 348 4.08 -7.71 16.97
C ALA A 348 2.58 -7.61 16.65
N ARG A 349 2.05 -6.38 16.49
CA ARG A 349 0.65 -6.16 16.10
C ARG A 349 0.37 -6.65 14.67
N ARG A 350 1.29 -6.43 13.72
CA ARG A 350 1.17 -6.92 12.35
C ARG A 350 1.22 -8.45 12.31
N GLU A 351 2.14 -9.06 13.05
CA GLU A 351 2.25 -10.52 13.17
C GLU A 351 0.98 -11.13 13.79
N ALA A 352 0.43 -10.52 14.84
CA ALA A 352 -0.83 -10.94 15.44
C ALA A 352 -2.02 -10.78 14.48
N GLU A 353 -2.06 -9.69 13.70
CA GLU A 353 -3.09 -9.47 12.69
C GLU A 353 -3.00 -10.50 11.55
N THR A 354 -1.79 -10.83 11.09
CA THR A 354 -1.58 -11.87 10.08
C THR A 354 -1.97 -13.25 10.61
N ALA A 355 -1.61 -13.57 11.86
CA ALA A 355 -1.99 -14.84 12.47
C ALA A 355 -3.51 -14.95 12.63
N ALA A 356 -4.19 -13.87 13.03
CA ALA A 356 -5.64 -13.83 13.11
C ALA A 356 -6.32 -13.97 11.73
N ARG A 357 -5.76 -13.34 10.69
CA ARG A 357 -6.25 -13.50 9.32
C ARG A 357 -6.07 -14.93 8.82
N GLU A 358 -4.92 -15.54 9.06
CA GLU A 358 -4.67 -16.93 8.68
C GLU A 358 -5.63 -17.90 9.39
N GLN A 359 -5.93 -17.67 10.67
CA GLN A 359 -6.95 -18.44 11.40
C GLN A 359 -8.33 -18.31 10.75
N ILE A 360 -8.78 -17.08 10.46
CA ILE A 360 -10.07 -16.83 9.81
C ILE A 360 -10.12 -17.44 8.40
N GLU A 361 -9.04 -17.31 7.62
CA GLU A 361 -8.94 -17.93 6.29
C GLU A 361 -8.98 -19.46 6.36
N SER A 362 -8.31 -20.06 7.35
CA SER A 362 -8.34 -21.51 7.54
C SER A 362 -9.73 -22.03 7.92
N GLU A 363 -10.46 -21.29 8.77
CA GLU A 363 -11.84 -21.63 9.14
C GLU A 363 -12.80 -21.47 7.95
N LEU A 364 -12.65 -20.41 7.16
CA LEU A 364 -13.44 -20.21 5.94
C LEU A 364 -13.17 -21.28 4.89
N ARG A 365 -11.90 -21.66 4.69
CA ARG A 365 -11.54 -22.78 3.80
C ARG A 365 -12.14 -24.09 4.28
N ALA A 366 -12.08 -24.39 5.57
CA ALA A 366 -12.68 -25.59 6.14
C ALA A 366 -14.21 -25.62 5.93
N ARG A 367 -14.91 -24.49 6.12
CA ARG A 367 -16.35 -24.39 5.85
C ARG A 367 -16.69 -24.56 4.38
N LEU A 368 -15.92 -23.96 3.47
CA LEU A 368 -16.13 -24.11 2.03
C LEU A 368 -15.88 -25.55 1.56
N GLU A 369 -14.88 -26.24 2.13
CA GLU A 369 -14.67 -27.67 1.87
C GLU A 369 -15.82 -28.53 2.39
N GLU A 370 -16.36 -28.21 3.57
CA GLU A 370 -17.53 -28.91 4.11
C GLU A 370 -18.77 -28.71 3.23
N ASP A 371 -19.04 -27.48 2.79
CA ASP A 371 -20.15 -27.17 1.89
C ASP A 371 -19.98 -27.82 0.52
N LYS A 372 -18.74 -27.87 0.00
CA LYS A 372 -18.44 -28.60 -1.22
C LYS A 372 -18.73 -30.10 -1.07
N ARG A 373 -18.35 -30.71 0.05
CA ARG A 373 -18.67 -32.13 0.34
C ARG A 373 -20.17 -32.35 0.47
N ARG A 374 -20.93 -31.41 1.03
CA ARG A 374 -22.40 -31.49 1.10
C ARG A 374 -23.02 -31.42 -0.30
N LEU A 375 -22.52 -30.53 -1.15
CA LEU A 375 -22.99 -30.41 -2.54
C LEU A 375 -22.66 -31.65 -3.37
N GLU A 376 -21.45 -32.20 -3.22
CA GLU A 376 -21.03 -33.44 -3.90
C GLU A 376 -21.92 -34.63 -3.49
N ARG A 377 -22.26 -34.75 -2.20
CA ARG A 377 -23.21 -35.78 -1.73
C ARG A 377 -24.60 -35.57 -2.32
N ALA A 378 -25.11 -34.34 -2.33
CA ALA A 378 -26.41 -34.04 -2.92
C ALA A 378 -26.45 -34.31 -4.43
N GLN A 379 -25.35 -34.04 -5.15
CA GLN A 379 -25.23 -34.37 -6.57
C GLN A 379 -25.18 -35.88 -6.80
N GLN A 380 -24.44 -36.63 -5.97
CA GLN A 380 -24.41 -38.10 -6.04
C GLN A 380 -25.79 -38.69 -5.77
N GLU A 381 -26.50 -38.24 -4.74
CA GLU A 381 -27.88 -38.67 -4.44
C GLU A 381 -28.84 -38.34 -5.60
N HIS A 382 -28.68 -37.18 -6.24
CA HIS A 382 -29.46 -36.80 -7.43
C HIS A 382 -29.19 -37.74 -8.62
N PHE A 383 -27.92 -38.06 -8.90
CA PHE A 383 -27.57 -38.99 -9.97
C PHE A 383 -28.03 -40.42 -9.70
N GLU A 384 -27.98 -40.87 -8.44
CA GLU A 384 -28.53 -42.17 -8.05
C GLU A 384 -30.05 -42.21 -8.22
N HIS A 385 -30.75 -41.12 -7.86
CA HIS A 385 -32.20 -41.01 -8.05
C HIS A 385 -32.61 -40.95 -9.53
N GLU A 386 -31.85 -40.24 -10.38
CA GLU A 386 -32.07 -40.22 -11.84
C GLU A 386 -31.78 -41.58 -12.48
N ARG A 387 -30.71 -42.28 -12.07
CA ARG A 387 -30.45 -43.65 -12.56
C ARG A 387 -31.61 -44.58 -12.23
N HIS A 388 -32.20 -44.45 -11.03
CA HIS A 388 -33.36 -45.25 -10.64
C HIS A 388 -34.60 -44.93 -11.49
N ARG A 389 -34.88 -43.64 -11.77
CA ARG A 389 -35.98 -43.24 -12.67
C ARG A 389 -35.79 -43.74 -14.11
N VAL A 390 -34.59 -43.63 -14.64
CA VAL A 390 -34.28 -44.10 -16.02
C VAL A 390 -34.42 -45.62 -16.11
N GLN A 391 -34.02 -46.35 -15.07
CA GLN A 391 -34.17 -47.80 -15.01
C GLN A 391 -35.65 -48.23 -14.93
N GLU A 392 -36.49 -47.52 -14.16
CA GLU A 392 -37.94 -47.75 -14.11
C GLU A 392 -38.66 -47.40 -15.42
N GLU A 393 -38.25 -46.31 -16.09
CA GLU A 393 -38.81 -45.94 -17.40
C GLU A 393 -38.40 -46.92 -18.51
N ALA A 394 -37.19 -47.49 -18.44
CA ALA A 394 -36.75 -48.52 -19.37
C ALA A 394 -37.57 -49.82 -19.21
N GLN A 395 -37.90 -50.20 -17.97
CA GLN A 395 -38.75 -51.37 -17.70
C GLN A 395 -40.19 -51.16 -18.22
N ARG A 396 -40.76 -49.96 -18.03
CA ARG A 396 -42.09 -49.64 -18.57
C ARG A 396 -42.14 -49.62 -20.11
N LYS A 397 -41.06 -49.15 -20.76
CA LYS A 397 -40.97 -49.15 -22.23
C LYS A 397 -40.85 -50.56 -22.80
N ALA A 398 -40.14 -51.46 -22.13
CA ALA A 398 -40.04 -52.87 -22.52
C ALA A 398 -41.40 -53.60 -22.42
N GLU A 399 -42.22 -53.28 -21.41
CA GLU A 399 -43.57 -53.87 -21.26
C GLU A 399 -44.57 -53.38 -22.33
N VAL A 400 -44.50 -52.10 -22.71
CA VAL A 400 -45.37 -51.51 -23.75
C VAL A 400 -45.00 -52.01 -25.15
N GLU A 401 -43.72 -52.29 -25.42
CA GLU A 401 -43.27 -52.82 -26.71
C GLU A 401 -43.71 -54.27 -26.94
N ILE A 402 -43.86 -55.06 -25.87
CA ILE A 402 -44.39 -56.44 -25.94
C ILE A 402 -45.89 -56.43 -26.27
N GLN A 403 -46.65 -55.44 -25.78
CA GLN A 403 -48.09 -55.31 -26.08
C GLN A 403 -48.34 -54.83 -27.52
N ARG A 404 -47.50 -53.94 -28.05
CA ARG A 404 -47.63 -53.40 -29.41
C ARG A 404 -47.37 -54.45 -30.51
N ARG A 405 -46.49 -55.43 -30.26
CA ARG A 405 -46.21 -56.52 -31.22
C ARG A 405 -47.38 -57.51 -31.39
N VAL A 406 -48.33 -57.55 -30.45
CA VAL A 406 -49.52 -58.43 -30.52
C VAL A 406 -50.69 -57.78 -31.27
N GLU A 407 -50.77 -56.44 -31.29
CA GLU A 407 -51.83 -55.71 -32.02
C GLU A 407 -51.49 -55.41 -33.49
N GLU A 408 -50.22 -55.18 -33.83
CA GLU A 408 -49.78 -54.89 -35.21
C GLU A 408 -49.91 -56.10 -36.17
N GLU A 409 -50.01 -57.33 -35.65
CA GLU A 409 -50.26 -58.54 -36.47
C GLU A 409 -51.73 -58.71 -36.89
N ARG A 410 -52.68 -58.09 -36.17
CA ARG A 410 -54.12 -58.21 -36.47
C ARG A 410 -54.60 -57.26 -37.57
N LEU A 411 -53.91 -56.14 -37.80
CA LEU A 411 -54.35 -55.09 -38.73
C LEU A 411 -53.77 -55.22 -40.16
N ARG A 412 -52.71 -56.02 -40.36
CA ARG A 412 -52.06 -56.17 -41.68
C ARG A 412 -52.82 -57.02 -42.70
N VAL A 413 -53.91 -57.68 -42.31
CA VAL A 413 -54.72 -58.54 -43.19
C VAL A 413 -55.89 -57.80 -43.85
N GLU A 414 -56.35 -56.67 -43.28
CA GLU A 414 -57.51 -55.92 -43.79
C GLU A 414 -57.14 -54.76 -44.74
N GLU A 415 -55.94 -54.18 -44.65
CA GLU A 415 -55.56 -53.01 -45.46
C GLU A 415 -55.12 -53.31 -46.91
N MET A 416 -54.79 -54.56 -47.23
CA MET A 416 -54.30 -54.94 -48.57
C MET A 416 -55.39 -55.00 -49.66
N LYS A 417 -56.67 -54.80 -49.32
CA LYS A 417 -57.80 -54.87 -50.27
C LYS A 417 -58.46 -53.54 -50.62
N ARG A 418 -58.15 -52.45 -49.92
CA ARG A 418 -58.69 -51.10 -50.24
C ARG A 418 -57.70 -50.19 -50.99
N ARG A 419 -56.42 -50.56 -50.99
CA ARG A 419 -55.32 -49.70 -51.46
C ARG A 419 -55.16 -49.58 -52.99
N LYS A 420 -55.87 -50.37 -53.79
CA LYS A 420 -55.66 -50.42 -55.26
C LYS A 420 -56.63 -49.57 -56.08
N GLU A 421 -57.63 -48.95 -55.47
CA GLU A 421 -58.66 -48.17 -56.20
C GLU A 421 -58.67 -46.67 -55.82
N GLU A 422 -58.03 -46.28 -54.71
CA GLU A 422 -57.90 -44.86 -54.29
C GLU A 422 -56.62 -44.18 -54.84
N GLU A 423 -55.65 -44.94 -55.34
CA GLU A 423 -54.31 -44.46 -55.75
C GLU A 423 -54.32 -43.64 -57.06
N GLU A 424 -55.35 -43.74 -57.90
CA GLU A 424 -55.39 -43.07 -59.21
C GLU A 424 -56.11 -41.70 -59.19
N LEU A 425 -56.99 -41.43 -58.21
CA LEU A 425 -57.66 -40.12 -58.07
C LEU A 425 -56.90 -39.16 -57.13
N VAL A 426 -56.08 -39.68 -56.21
CA VAL A 426 -55.28 -38.90 -55.27
C VAL A 426 -54.09 -38.22 -55.97
N ASN A 427 -53.47 -38.89 -56.94
CA ASN A 427 -52.28 -38.38 -57.65
C ASN A 427 -52.52 -37.07 -58.44
N GLN A 428 -53.75 -36.75 -58.86
CA GLN A 428 -54.04 -35.48 -59.55
C GLN A 428 -54.34 -34.32 -58.58
N HIS A 429 -54.95 -34.61 -57.43
CA HIS A 429 -55.18 -33.63 -56.36
C HIS A 429 -53.90 -33.36 -55.54
N GLU A 430 -52.97 -34.33 -55.48
CA GLU A 430 -51.67 -34.18 -54.84
C GLU A 430 -50.75 -33.19 -55.56
N VAL A 431 -50.74 -33.17 -56.89
CA VAL A 431 -49.90 -32.23 -57.66
C VAL A 431 -50.38 -30.77 -57.50
N GLU A 432 -51.70 -30.53 -57.44
CA GLU A 432 -52.24 -29.17 -57.24
C GLU A 432 -52.13 -28.69 -55.78
N THR A 433 -52.24 -29.61 -54.81
CA THR A 433 -51.99 -29.28 -53.40
C THR A 433 -50.51 -29.11 -53.08
N GLN A 434 -49.61 -29.82 -53.76
CA GLN A 434 -48.17 -29.59 -53.69
C GLN A 434 -47.81 -28.20 -54.21
N ARG A 435 -48.38 -27.76 -55.34
CA ARG A 435 -48.12 -26.41 -55.86
C ARG A 435 -48.61 -25.28 -54.93
N ARG A 436 -49.76 -25.44 -54.26
CA ARG A 436 -50.22 -24.48 -53.23
C ARG A 436 -49.36 -24.52 -51.96
N ARG A 437 -48.87 -25.69 -51.56
CA ARG A 437 -47.94 -25.83 -50.42
C ARG A 437 -46.59 -25.19 -50.71
N GLU A 438 -46.06 -25.33 -51.93
CA GLU A 438 -44.83 -24.67 -52.37
C GLU A 438 -44.97 -23.13 -52.40
N GLU A 439 -46.09 -22.61 -52.89
CA GLU A 439 -46.39 -21.16 -52.86
C GLU A 439 -46.60 -20.61 -51.43
N GLU A 440 -47.17 -21.41 -50.52
CA GLU A 440 -47.26 -21.04 -49.09
C GLU A 440 -45.92 -21.17 -48.36
N GLU A 441 -45.09 -22.15 -48.72
CA GLU A 441 -43.75 -22.34 -48.16
C GLU A 441 -42.80 -21.23 -48.60
N THR A 442 -42.87 -20.79 -49.85
CA THR A 442 -42.13 -19.62 -50.33
C THR A 442 -42.57 -18.34 -49.62
N ARG A 443 -43.87 -18.14 -49.37
CA ARG A 443 -44.35 -17.00 -48.55
C ARG A 443 -43.89 -17.09 -47.09
N LYS A 444 -43.91 -18.27 -46.48
CA LYS A 444 -43.37 -18.49 -45.13
C LYS A 444 -41.87 -18.25 -45.08
N TYR A 445 -41.13 -18.65 -46.12
CA TYR A 445 -39.70 -18.42 -46.23
C TYR A 445 -39.40 -16.91 -46.40
N GLU A 446 -40.15 -16.20 -47.25
CA GLU A 446 -40.01 -14.76 -47.39
C GLU A 446 -40.35 -14.00 -46.10
N GLN A 447 -41.38 -14.42 -45.36
CA GLN A 447 -41.71 -13.88 -44.04
C GLN A 447 -40.60 -14.16 -43.03
N ALA A 448 -40.11 -15.40 -42.95
CA ALA A 448 -39.00 -15.77 -42.07
C ALA A 448 -37.71 -15.01 -42.41
N VAL A 449 -37.43 -14.74 -43.70
CA VAL A 449 -36.29 -13.93 -44.13
C VAL A 449 -36.47 -12.46 -43.71
N ARG A 450 -37.67 -11.90 -43.83
CA ARG A 450 -37.96 -10.53 -43.35
C ARG A 450 -37.82 -10.43 -41.84
N GLU A 451 -38.37 -11.38 -41.10
CA GLU A 451 -38.24 -11.48 -39.64
C GLU A 451 -36.77 -11.62 -39.23
N ALA A 452 -36.00 -12.50 -39.87
CA ALA A 452 -34.57 -12.67 -39.60
C ALA A 452 -33.75 -11.39 -39.91
N ILE A 453 -34.10 -10.63 -40.96
CA ILE A 453 -33.44 -9.35 -41.25
C ILE A 453 -33.81 -8.28 -40.20
N GLU A 454 -35.07 -8.23 -39.77
CA GLU A 454 -35.52 -7.32 -38.72
C GLU A 454 -34.90 -7.65 -37.35
N GLU A 455 -34.85 -8.92 -36.99
CA GLU A 455 -34.16 -9.43 -35.80
C GLU A 455 -32.66 -9.15 -35.88
N GLY A 456 -32.03 -9.37 -37.04
CA GLY A 456 -30.63 -9.03 -37.27
C GLY A 456 -30.34 -7.54 -37.07
N ARG A 457 -31.25 -6.65 -37.54
CA ARG A 457 -31.15 -5.20 -37.31
C ARG A 457 -31.32 -4.84 -35.84
N LYS A 458 -32.28 -5.46 -35.14
CA LYS A 458 -32.50 -5.26 -33.69
C LYS A 458 -31.28 -5.69 -32.89
N LEU A 459 -30.73 -6.88 -33.15
CA LEU A 459 -29.53 -7.39 -32.49
C LEU A 459 -28.30 -6.52 -32.76
N ALA A 460 -28.13 -6.01 -33.99
CA ALA A 460 -27.06 -5.09 -34.33
C ALA A 460 -27.19 -3.74 -33.58
N GLN A 461 -28.42 -3.20 -33.47
CA GLN A 461 -28.70 -2.00 -32.69
C GLN A 461 -28.45 -2.24 -31.19
N GLU A 462 -28.90 -3.35 -30.63
CA GLU A 462 -28.66 -3.72 -29.23
C GLU A 462 -27.18 -3.87 -28.92
N LYS A 463 -26.40 -4.51 -29.81
CA LYS A 463 -24.95 -4.63 -29.67
C LYS A 463 -24.28 -3.25 -29.67
N LYS A 464 -24.74 -2.34 -30.52
CA LYS A 464 -24.23 -0.96 -30.58
C LYS A 464 -24.60 -0.16 -29.33
N ILE A 465 -25.84 -0.29 -28.84
CA ILE A 465 -26.30 0.31 -27.59
C ILE A 465 -25.48 -0.21 -26.41
N ARG A 466 -25.23 -1.52 -26.33
CA ARG A 466 -24.39 -2.12 -25.28
C ARG A 466 -22.98 -1.52 -25.29
N ALA A 467 -22.35 -1.40 -26.47
CA ALA A 467 -21.03 -0.79 -26.59
C ALA A 467 -20.99 0.71 -26.22
N TYR A 468 -22.10 1.45 -26.35
CA TYR A 468 -22.21 2.82 -25.85
C TYR A 468 -22.43 2.86 -24.35
N VAL A 469 -23.23 1.93 -23.79
CA VAL A 469 -23.42 1.81 -22.34
C VAL A 469 -22.09 1.51 -21.64
N ASP A 470 -21.32 0.56 -22.16
CA ASP A 470 -20.05 0.15 -21.55
C ASP A 470 -19.03 1.30 -21.58
N ARG A 471 -18.93 2.04 -22.69
CA ARG A 471 -18.10 3.25 -22.78
C ARG A 471 -18.57 4.37 -21.86
N GLY A 472 -19.89 4.59 -21.75
CA GLY A 472 -20.46 5.57 -20.83
C GLY A 472 -20.11 5.25 -19.37
N LYS A 473 -20.18 3.96 -18.98
CA LYS A 473 -19.75 3.51 -17.65
C LYS A 473 -18.25 3.73 -17.41
N GLU A 474 -17.42 3.47 -18.41
CA GLU A 474 -15.98 3.73 -18.32
C GLU A 474 -15.68 5.22 -18.13
N MET A 475 -16.40 6.11 -18.82
CA MET A 475 -16.27 7.56 -18.66
C MET A 475 -16.75 8.04 -17.27
N ILE A 476 -17.77 7.42 -16.68
CA ILE A 476 -18.18 7.69 -15.29
C ILE A 476 -17.04 7.35 -14.33
N LEU A 477 -16.36 6.21 -14.50
CA LEU A 477 -15.22 5.82 -13.65
C LEU A 477 -14.03 6.80 -13.78
N GLN A 478 -13.88 7.44 -14.94
CA GLN A 478 -12.88 8.48 -15.17
C GLN A 478 -13.33 9.88 -14.71
N ASN A 479 -14.51 10.01 -14.08
CA ASN A 479 -15.15 11.28 -13.72
C ASN A 479 -15.41 12.24 -14.90
N LYS A 480 -15.48 11.71 -16.14
CA LYS A 480 -15.77 12.49 -17.36
C LYS A 480 -17.27 12.49 -17.66
N PHE A 481 -18.06 13.09 -16.76
CA PHE A 481 -19.52 13.01 -16.81
C PHE A 481 -20.14 13.60 -18.09
N GLU A 482 -19.56 14.68 -18.62
CA GLU A 482 -20.04 15.30 -19.87
C GLU A 482 -19.82 14.41 -21.10
N GLU A 483 -18.72 13.65 -21.14
CA GLU A 483 -18.48 12.68 -22.22
C GLU A 483 -19.41 11.47 -22.07
N ALA A 484 -19.64 11.00 -20.84
CA ALA A 484 -20.59 9.94 -20.56
C ALA A 484 -22.02 10.31 -21.00
N LEU A 485 -22.44 11.57 -20.78
CA LEU A 485 -23.74 12.06 -21.26
C LEU A 485 -23.84 12.04 -22.79
N LYS A 486 -22.75 12.39 -23.50
CA LYS A 486 -22.72 12.29 -24.97
C LYS A 486 -22.91 10.86 -25.46
N GLU A 487 -22.33 9.87 -24.77
CA GLU A 487 -22.57 8.45 -25.09
C GLU A 487 -24.03 8.03 -24.80
N ALA A 488 -24.63 8.52 -23.72
CA ALA A 488 -26.06 8.32 -23.45
C ALA A 488 -26.95 8.94 -24.54
N THR A 489 -26.62 10.14 -25.03
CA THR A 489 -27.33 10.78 -26.15
C THR A 489 -27.28 9.94 -27.43
N LYS A 490 -26.14 9.29 -27.73
CA LYS A 490 -26.03 8.38 -28.90
C LYS A 490 -26.97 7.18 -28.79
N ILE A 491 -27.27 6.70 -27.58
CA ILE A 491 -28.25 5.63 -27.36
C ILE A 491 -29.65 6.14 -27.69
N PHE A 492 -30.01 7.34 -27.23
CA PHE A 492 -31.33 7.95 -27.54
C PHE A 492 -31.52 8.25 -29.03
N LEU A 493 -30.45 8.55 -29.76
CA LEU A 493 -30.50 8.67 -31.23
C LEU A 493 -30.79 7.34 -31.94
N LEU A 494 -30.35 6.21 -31.38
CA LEU A 494 -30.66 4.88 -31.92
C LEU A 494 -32.07 4.41 -31.56
N ASN A 495 -32.46 4.62 -30.29
CA ASN A 495 -33.80 4.31 -29.80
C ASN A 495 -34.17 5.25 -28.64
N PRO A 496 -35.06 6.24 -28.88
CA PRO A 496 -35.44 7.24 -27.87
C PRO A 496 -36.10 6.66 -26.61
N SER A 497 -36.70 5.46 -26.72
CA SER A 497 -37.42 4.80 -25.64
C SER A 497 -36.58 3.73 -24.93
N HIS A 498 -35.28 3.64 -25.22
CA HIS A 498 -34.44 2.58 -24.68
C HIS A 498 -34.14 2.75 -23.18
N GLU A 499 -34.53 1.77 -22.37
CA GLU A 499 -34.41 1.82 -20.90
C GLU A 499 -32.95 1.96 -20.43
N LYS A 500 -32.00 1.21 -21.02
CA LYS A 500 -30.58 1.29 -20.64
C LYS A 500 -29.98 2.69 -20.83
N GLY A 501 -30.48 3.49 -21.78
CA GLY A 501 -30.03 4.87 -21.98
C GLY A 501 -30.44 5.76 -20.81
N ARG A 502 -31.70 5.64 -20.36
CA ARG A 502 -32.22 6.37 -19.18
C ARG A 502 -31.54 5.93 -17.89
N LEU A 503 -31.27 4.64 -17.73
CA LEU A 503 -30.53 4.12 -16.57
C LEU A 503 -29.11 4.66 -16.54
N LEU A 504 -28.40 4.68 -17.68
CA LEU A 504 -27.07 5.27 -17.77
C LEU A 504 -27.10 6.77 -17.43
N GLU A 505 -28.05 7.53 -17.97
CA GLU A 505 -28.21 8.96 -17.67
C GLU A 505 -28.42 9.22 -16.17
N ARG A 506 -29.33 8.48 -15.51
CA ARG A 506 -29.53 8.56 -14.07
C ARG A 506 -28.26 8.22 -13.28
N LEU A 507 -27.54 7.19 -13.71
CA LEU A 507 -26.28 6.79 -13.09
C LEU A 507 -25.22 7.88 -13.21
N ILE A 508 -25.13 8.57 -14.35
CA ILE A 508 -24.21 9.70 -14.55
C ILE A 508 -24.54 10.85 -13.59
N TYR A 509 -25.81 11.24 -13.47
CA TYR A 509 -26.19 12.31 -12.54
C TYR A 509 -25.93 11.93 -11.08
N ALA A 510 -26.20 10.69 -10.67
CA ALA A 510 -25.90 10.21 -9.33
C ALA A 510 -24.40 10.24 -9.04
N ALA A 511 -23.58 9.70 -9.95
CA ALA A 511 -22.12 9.70 -9.82
C ALA A 511 -21.53 11.12 -9.79
N ARG A 512 -22.08 12.05 -10.58
CA ARG A 512 -21.68 13.47 -10.57
C ARG A 512 -21.99 14.13 -9.22
N GLN A 513 -23.16 13.87 -8.64
CA GLN A 513 -23.51 14.40 -7.32
C GLN A 513 -22.63 13.84 -6.21
N GLU A 514 -22.31 12.54 -6.24
CA GLU A 514 -21.38 11.93 -5.29
C GLU A 514 -19.96 12.50 -5.43
N TYR A 515 -19.49 12.72 -6.65
CA TYR A 515 -18.19 13.34 -6.91
C TYR A 515 -18.12 14.75 -6.30
N LEU A 516 -19.14 15.59 -6.52
CA LEU A 516 -19.20 16.93 -5.94
C LEU A 516 -19.20 16.91 -4.41
N LYS A 517 -19.93 15.97 -3.78
CA LYS A 517 -19.90 15.80 -2.32
C LYS A 517 -18.51 15.41 -1.81
N ARG A 518 -17.83 14.49 -2.48
CA ARG A 518 -16.45 14.09 -2.11
C ARG A 518 -15.49 15.26 -2.26
N GLU A 519 -15.62 16.05 -3.32
CA GLU A 519 -14.80 17.24 -3.53
C GLU A 519 -15.03 18.29 -2.41
N GLU A 520 -16.28 18.55 -2.04
CA GLU A 520 -16.62 19.40 -0.89
C GLU A 520 -16.06 18.87 0.43
N GLU A 521 -16.18 17.56 0.71
CA GLU A 521 -15.61 16.92 1.90
C GLU A 521 -14.08 17.05 1.95
N THR A 522 -13.40 16.85 0.82
CA THR A 522 -11.94 17.03 0.74
C THR A 522 -11.55 18.48 0.98
N LYS A 523 -12.32 19.44 0.45
CA LYS A 523 -12.11 20.87 0.68
C LYS A 523 -12.34 21.23 2.15
N GLN A 524 -13.40 20.74 2.77
CA GLN A 524 -13.65 20.93 4.21
C GLN A 524 -12.54 20.31 5.07
N MET A 525 -12.01 19.15 4.68
CA MET A 525 -10.87 18.55 5.37
C MET A 525 -9.62 19.42 5.27
N GLN A 526 -9.32 19.95 4.07
CA GLN A 526 -8.20 20.86 3.85
C GLN A 526 -8.36 22.17 4.63
N GLU A 527 -9.54 22.80 4.58
CA GLU A 527 -9.86 24.00 5.38
C GLU A 527 -9.76 23.71 6.89
N GLY A 528 -10.19 22.53 7.34
CA GLY A 528 -10.05 22.10 8.72
C GLY A 528 -8.59 21.88 9.14
N GLN A 529 -7.73 21.37 8.25
CA GLN A 529 -6.29 21.25 8.48
C GLN A 529 -5.62 22.64 8.50
N GLN A 530 -5.99 23.54 7.59
CA GLN A 530 -5.50 24.92 7.58
C GLN A 530 -5.85 25.66 8.87
N ARG A 531 -7.11 25.59 9.32
CA ARG A 531 -7.53 26.19 10.59
C ARG A 531 -6.75 25.65 11.79
N LYS A 532 -6.43 24.35 11.81
CA LYS A 532 -5.59 23.77 12.87
C LYS A 532 -4.16 24.30 12.83
N LEU A 533 -3.59 24.47 11.64
CA LEU A 533 -2.26 25.07 11.47
C LEU A 533 -2.26 26.54 11.91
N GLU A 534 -3.28 27.31 11.52
CA GLU A 534 -3.48 28.69 11.96
C GLU A 534 -3.65 28.78 13.49
N GLU A 535 -4.41 27.87 14.11
CA GLU A 535 -4.57 27.83 15.57
C GLU A 535 -3.25 27.50 16.28
N ILE A 536 -2.43 26.58 15.73
CA ILE A 536 -1.10 26.27 16.26
C ILE A 536 -0.16 27.47 16.10
N GLN A 537 -0.17 28.14 14.94
CA GLN A 537 0.62 29.35 14.71
C GLN A 537 0.23 30.46 15.69
N HIS A 538 -1.07 30.72 15.87
CA HIS A 538 -1.56 31.71 16.82
C HIS A 538 -1.13 31.38 18.25
N LYS A 539 -1.19 30.11 18.68
CA LYS A 539 -0.71 29.71 20.02
C LYS A 539 0.80 29.89 20.19
N LEU A 540 1.58 29.61 19.16
CA LEU A 540 3.03 29.84 19.18
C LEU A 540 3.36 31.34 19.23
N GLU A 541 2.63 32.17 18.48
CA GLU A 541 2.78 33.63 18.51
C GLU A 541 2.36 34.21 19.88
N GLU A 542 1.24 33.74 20.44
CA GLU A 542 0.79 34.14 21.77
C GLU A 542 1.81 33.75 22.85
N GLN A 543 2.38 32.55 22.76
CA GLN A 543 3.43 32.11 23.68
C GLN A 543 4.70 32.95 23.53
N ALA A 544 5.14 33.21 22.30
CA ALA A 544 6.29 34.08 22.04
C ALA A 544 6.08 35.51 22.55
N LEU A 545 4.85 36.02 22.49
CA LEU A 545 4.53 37.34 23.06
C LEU A 545 4.59 37.32 24.59
N ARG A 546 4.05 36.28 25.24
CA ARG A 546 4.15 36.10 26.69
C ARG A 546 5.59 35.98 27.16
N ASP A 547 6.41 35.21 26.44
CA ASP A 547 7.83 35.05 26.75
C ASP A 547 8.58 36.39 26.62
N LYS A 548 8.29 37.19 25.58
CA LYS A 548 8.84 38.55 25.44
C LYS A 548 8.42 39.48 26.58
N GLU A 549 7.15 39.49 26.95
CA GLU A 549 6.68 40.30 28.09
C GLU A 549 7.34 39.86 29.41
N GLU A 550 7.56 38.56 29.61
CA GLU A 550 8.29 38.05 30.76
C GLU A 550 9.77 38.44 30.73
N GLU A 551 10.42 38.36 29.58
CA GLU A 551 11.80 38.81 29.38
C GLU A 551 11.95 40.30 29.68
N GLU A 552 11.03 41.14 29.20
CA GLU A 552 11.01 42.58 29.52
C GLU A 552 10.84 42.82 31.02
N ARG A 553 9.92 42.08 31.68
CA ARG A 553 9.75 42.16 33.15
C ARG A 553 10.99 41.70 33.89
N ARG A 554 11.67 40.65 33.40
CA ARG A 554 12.95 40.17 33.97
C ARG A 554 14.04 41.21 33.77
N ALA A 555 14.14 41.82 32.60
CA ALA A 555 15.11 42.88 32.29
C ALA A 555 14.90 44.13 33.16
N ILE A 556 13.65 44.58 33.34
CA ILE A 556 13.33 45.70 34.23
C ILE A 556 13.70 45.38 35.68
N ARG A 557 13.38 44.16 36.16
CA ARG A 557 13.79 43.73 37.51
C ARG A 557 15.31 43.68 37.66
N ALA A 558 16.02 43.12 36.68
CA ALA A 558 17.48 43.03 36.68
C ALA A 558 18.13 44.41 36.70
N ALA A 559 17.69 45.33 35.82
CA ALA A 559 18.19 46.71 35.78
C ALA A 559 17.96 47.44 37.11
N LYS A 560 16.81 47.21 37.75
CA LYS A 560 16.50 47.81 39.05
C LYS A 560 17.39 47.25 40.16
N ILE A 561 17.63 45.94 40.17
CA ILE A 561 18.58 45.29 41.08
C ILE A 561 19.99 45.85 40.90
N GLU A 562 20.44 46.01 39.66
CA GLU A 562 21.75 46.57 39.33
C GLU A 562 21.90 48.00 39.86
N GLU A 563 20.86 48.83 39.72
CA GLU A 563 20.83 50.19 40.27
C GLU A 563 20.97 50.22 41.79
N TYR A 564 20.24 49.35 42.51
CA TYR A 564 20.35 49.23 43.96
C TYR A 564 21.71 48.69 44.39
N LEU A 565 22.29 47.71 43.66
CA LEU A 565 23.63 47.19 43.92
C LEU A 565 24.68 48.29 43.76
N ARG A 566 24.55 49.13 42.74
CA ARG A 566 25.43 50.28 42.53
C ARG A 566 25.36 51.26 43.69
N ARG A 567 24.15 51.67 44.09
CA ARG A 567 23.95 52.56 45.26
C ARG A 567 24.48 51.97 46.56
N SER A 568 24.26 50.68 46.79
CA SER A 568 24.77 49.99 47.97
C SER A 568 26.31 49.97 48.00
N ASN A 569 26.96 49.74 46.84
CA ASN A 569 28.42 49.82 46.72
C ASN A 569 28.94 51.26 46.95
N ASP A 570 28.25 52.28 46.43
CA ASP A 570 28.61 53.68 46.66
C ASP A 570 28.54 54.02 48.17
N TYR A 571 27.45 53.67 48.85
CA TYR A 571 27.32 53.86 50.31
C TYR A 571 28.33 53.04 51.11
N PHE A 572 28.66 51.83 50.66
CA PHE A 572 29.71 51.02 51.27
C PHE A 572 31.08 51.73 51.16
N GLY A 573 31.39 52.31 50.00
CA GLY A 573 32.61 53.09 49.77
C GLY A 573 32.70 54.35 50.65
N GLU A 574 31.57 55.00 50.91
CA GLU A 574 31.48 56.15 51.83
C GLU A 574 31.54 55.75 53.33
N GLY A 575 31.50 54.45 53.64
CA GLY A 575 31.44 53.93 55.01
C GLY A 575 30.07 54.07 55.68
N ALA A 576 29.02 54.37 54.92
CA ALA A 576 27.64 54.47 55.36
C ALA A 576 26.94 53.10 55.35
N TYR A 577 27.43 52.18 56.19
CA TYR A 577 27.05 50.76 56.15
C TYR A 577 25.55 50.48 56.38
N ASP A 578 24.87 51.24 57.24
CA ASP A 578 23.45 51.03 57.52
C ASP A 578 22.59 51.37 56.29
N LYS A 579 22.98 52.39 55.52
CA LYS A 579 22.33 52.74 54.25
C LYS A 579 22.60 51.66 53.20
N ALA A 580 23.84 51.18 53.10
CA ALA A 580 24.20 50.10 52.20
C ALA A 580 23.39 48.81 52.47
N GLN A 581 23.17 48.45 53.75
CA GLN A 581 22.31 47.34 54.15
C GLN A 581 20.84 47.56 53.76
N SER A 582 20.29 48.77 53.97
CA SER A 582 18.92 49.06 53.56
C SER A 582 18.69 48.90 52.05
N GLU A 583 19.68 49.23 51.22
CA GLU A 583 19.61 49.01 49.76
C GLU A 583 19.79 47.53 49.36
N ILE A 584 20.40 46.70 50.22
CA ILE A 584 20.46 45.24 50.02
C ILE A 584 19.12 44.60 50.37
N GLU A 585 18.46 45.05 51.43
CA GLU A 585 17.12 44.59 51.79
C GLU A 585 16.09 44.87 50.67
N THR A 586 16.20 46.02 49.99
CA THR A 586 15.35 46.31 48.82
C THR A 586 15.62 45.38 47.65
N ILE A 587 16.87 44.94 47.44
CA ILE A 587 17.21 43.92 46.44
C ILE A 587 16.57 42.58 46.81
N TYR A 588 16.65 42.14 48.06
CA TYR A 588 16.02 40.87 48.48
C TYR A 588 14.50 40.90 48.37
N ALA A 589 13.87 42.07 48.49
CA ALA A 589 12.44 42.21 48.22
C ALA A 589 12.07 41.99 46.74
N ILE A 590 13.01 42.21 45.81
CA ILE A 590 12.83 42.02 44.36
C ILE A 590 13.27 40.62 43.93
N ASP A 591 14.43 40.18 44.43
CA ASP A 591 15.03 38.88 44.16
C ASP A 591 15.74 38.35 45.43
N PRO A 592 15.07 37.49 46.21
CA PRO A 592 15.64 36.89 47.42
C PRO A 592 16.87 36.00 47.13
N GLY A 593 17.04 35.54 45.89
CA GLY A 593 18.11 34.64 45.47
C GLY A 593 19.35 35.37 44.94
N ASN A 594 19.38 36.71 45.00
CA ASN A 594 20.46 37.46 44.38
C ASN A 594 21.81 37.24 45.09
N THR A 595 22.75 36.61 44.39
CA THR A 595 24.07 36.24 44.95
C THR A 595 24.99 37.44 45.15
N ASP A 596 24.86 38.48 44.33
CA ASP A 596 25.70 39.67 44.41
C ASP A 596 25.35 40.51 45.65
N ALA A 597 24.06 40.61 45.96
CA ALA A 597 23.55 41.24 47.17
C ALA A 597 24.06 40.50 48.42
N GLN A 598 24.00 39.16 48.43
CA GLN A 598 24.56 38.33 49.51
C GLN A 598 26.06 38.55 49.69
N ALA A 599 26.82 38.58 48.59
CA ALA A 599 28.26 38.82 48.65
C ALA A 599 28.59 40.22 49.21
N LEU A 600 27.81 41.24 48.84
CA LEU A 600 27.99 42.60 49.33
C LEU A 600 27.59 42.73 50.82
N GLU A 601 26.52 42.07 51.25
CA GLU A 601 26.08 42.02 52.65
C GLU A 601 27.18 41.45 53.54
N VAL A 602 27.77 40.32 53.15
CA VAL A 602 28.87 39.69 53.88
C VAL A 602 30.09 40.63 53.95
N LYS A 603 30.39 41.37 52.88
CA LYS A 603 31.46 42.39 52.89
C LYS A 603 31.17 43.53 53.86
N ILE A 604 29.94 44.04 53.90
CA ILE A 604 29.51 45.09 54.82
C ILE A 604 29.66 44.62 56.27
N LEU A 605 29.11 43.45 56.60
CA LEU A 605 29.15 42.88 57.95
C LEU A 605 30.60 42.67 58.43
N ASN A 606 31.47 42.10 57.59
CA ASN A 606 32.89 41.92 57.91
C ASN A 606 33.60 43.26 58.17
N THR A 607 33.28 44.29 57.41
CA THR A 607 33.90 45.62 57.56
C THR A 607 33.41 46.33 58.82
N GLN A 608 32.11 46.25 59.13
CA GLN A 608 31.55 46.74 60.39
C GLN A 608 32.17 46.03 61.59
N GLN A 609 32.34 44.71 61.52
CA GLN A 609 32.97 43.92 62.58
C GLN A 609 34.42 44.36 62.80
N ARG A 610 35.23 44.49 61.74
CA ARG A 610 36.61 45.01 61.84
C ARG A 610 36.68 46.41 62.44
N LYS A 611 35.71 47.29 62.12
CA LYS A 611 35.64 48.63 62.69
C LYS A 611 35.34 48.60 64.19
N LYS A 612 34.40 47.76 64.62
CA LYS A 612 34.09 47.54 66.06
C LYS A 612 35.29 46.96 66.80
N GLU A 613 35.98 45.99 66.21
CA GLU A 613 37.20 45.41 66.77
C GLU A 613 38.32 46.46 66.88
N ALA A 614 38.52 47.28 65.84
CA ALA A 614 39.50 48.37 65.88
C ALA A 614 39.17 49.44 66.93
N GLN A 615 37.89 49.78 67.09
CA GLN A 615 37.41 50.67 68.16
C GLN A 615 37.65 50.06 69.53
N ALA A 616 37.30 48.79 69.74
CA ALA A 616 37.54 48.09 71.00
C ALA A 616 39.04 48.00 71.33
N VAL A 617 39.90 47.76 70.34
CA VAL A 617 41.37 47.78 70.52
C VAL A 617 41.87 49.19 70.83
N SER A 618 41.32 50.22 70.19
CA SER A 618 41.67 51.62 70.48
C SER A 618 41.23 52.03 71.89
N GLU A 619 40.03 51.66 72.31
CA GLU A 619 39.51 51.87 73.66
C GLU A 619 40.35 51.12 74.69
N HIS A 620 40.67 49.85 74.42
CA HIS A 620 41.55 49.05 75.27
C HIS A 620 42.93 49.70 75.41
N ARG A 621 43.55 50.12 74.29
CA ARG A 621 44.84 50.84 74.32
C ARG A 621 44.74 52.18 75.04
N SER A 622 43.61 52.88 74.92
CA SER A 622 43.37 54.13 75.65
C SER A 622 43.27 53.87 77.15
N LEU A 623 42.53 52.83 77.56
CA LEU A 623 42.39 52.41 78.96
C LEU A 623 43.71 51.91 79.53
N GLU A 624 44.50 51.14 78.77
CA GLU A 624 45.86 50.73 79.12
C GLU A 624 46.79 51.93 79.22
N GLY A 625 46.69 52.88 78.29
CA GLY A 625 47.45 54.13 78.33
C GLY A 625 47.10 55.00 79.55
N GLU A 626 45.82 55.06 79.92
CA GLU A 626 45.38 55.71 81.16
C GLU A 626 45.84 54.95 82.40
N ALA A 627 45.76 53.63 82.41
CA ALA A 627 46.24 52.80 83.50
C ALA A 627 47.75 52.96 83.70
N TRP A 628 48.52 52.98 82.61
CA TRP A 628 49.95 53.23 82.64
C TRP A 628 50.28 54.64 83.15
N LYS A 629 49.55 55.69 82.72
CA LYS A 629 49.69 57.04 83.28
C LYS A 629 49.38 57.07 84.78
N ARG A 630 48.34 56.36 85.24
CA ARG A 630 48.03 56.25 86.68
C ARG A 630 49.16 55.53 87.44
N GLU A 631 49.72 54.47 86.87
CA GLU A 631 50.85 53.75 87.47
C GLU A 631 52.11 54.62 87.52
N GLU A 632 52.39 55.40 86.46
CA GLU A 632 53.50 56.33 86.39
C GLU A 632 53.34 57.48 87.40
N GLU A 633 52.14 58.05 87.53
CA GLU A 633 51.80 59.03 88.57
C GLU A 633 51.95 58.46 89.98
N GLN A 634 51.53 57.21 90.21
CA GLN A 634 51.72 56.53 91.50
C GLN A 634 53.20 56.32 91.80
N LYS A 635 54.01 55.86 90.83
CA LYS A 635 55.46 55.74 90.97
C LYS A 635 56.11 57.10 91.24
N ALA A 636 55.66 58.16 90.56
CA ALA A 636 56.15 59.52 90.79
C ALA A 636 55.80 60.02 92.21
N ARG A 637 54.59 59.73 92.71
CA ARG A 637 54.20 60.02 94.10
C ARG A 637 55.06 59.26 95.10
N LEU A 638 55.24 57.95 94.92
CA LEU A 638 56.10 57.13 95.79
C LEU A 638 57.56 57.62 95.76
N MET A 639 58.07 58.02 94.60
CA MET A 639 59.41 58.62 94.47
C MET A 639 59.50 59.98 95.18
N GLN A 640 58.45 60.81 95.11
CA GLN A 640 58.39 62.06 95.88
C GLN A 640 58.34 61.80 97.38
N GLU A 641 57.52 60.86 97.84
CA GLU A 641 57.44 60.44 99.24
C GLU A 641 58.79 59.90 99.74
N GLY A 642 59.45 59.04 98.96
CA GLY A 642 60.79 58.54 99.25
C GLY A 642 61.83 59.67 99.35
N ARG A 643 61.78 60.66 98.44
CA ARG A 643 62.62 61.87 98.53
C ARG A 643 62.31 62.71 99.77
N GLN A 644 61.05 62.79 100.19
CA GLN A 644 60.68 63.51 101.42
C GLN A 644 61.13 62.78 102.68
N LEU A 645 61.09 61.45 102.71
CA LEU A 645 61.61 60.64 103.81
C LEU A 645 63.13 60.82 103.94
N LEU A 646 63.87 60.75 102.83
CA LEU A 646 65.31 61.03 102.81
C LEU A 646 65.66 62.45 103.28
N LYS A 647 64.80 63.44 102.99
CA LYS A 647 64.94 64.82 103.51
C LYS A 647 64.62 64.96 105.00
N LYS A 648 63.86 64.03 105.60
CA LYS A 648 63.58 64.01 107.04
C LYS A 648 64.66 63.25 107.83
N GLU A 649 65.38 62.33 107.18
CA GLU A 649 66.48 61.59 107.79
C GLU A 649 67.83 62.35 107.75
N SER A 650 67.98 63.30 106.82
CA SER A 650 69.06 64.30 106.82
C SER A 650 68.71 65.50 107.68
#